data_AF-A0AAV5Q1I9-F1
#
_entry.id   AF-A0AAV5Q1I9-F1
#
_cell.length_a   1.000
_cell.length_b   1.000
_cell.length_c   1.000
_cell.angle_alpha   90.00
_cell.angle_beta   90.00
_cell.angle_gamma   90.00
#
_symmetry.space_group_name_H-M   'P 1'
#
loop_
_entity.id
_entity.type
_entity.pdbx_description
1 polymer ?
#
loop_
_entity_poly.entity_id
_entity_poly.type
_entity_poly.pdbx_seq_one_letter_code
_entity_poly.pdbx_strand_id
1 'polypeptide(L)'
;MATTTNHQQLLEWFQDPVNKCFFNGDALTVKQSSNGLGVFAKKTLDPEKPDLEDPEPNLLLQVHKSMVLCGRNCTIANLLYDEDLDGLDGVLLATIYEIQLMEKSPWFTYLKSINHTTDPSLNLTEINNEPGIFNKKGSDYITPLCLWGDKEKSLLEGTEIEELKGLDESQLKYHYAVSITFASRMHDLLGLPIPNILQNTLPPGGETDSEFEDEEDDDNEFNEQKYHQFGALFWAITSRAFEVDNYLDLALVPGADLFNHDPNGEENVHFLTQGDVCHYCGKDSCGHLEHGPPDSELESDADDESDDDDDDDDEEEEEEEEEEYTKNSSEIIGNSTDNAAKEAQDLKEITMDMIEEIEKELVQEAADAAADEDSDMDPDMDPYILEAYMDPDECCAIVLERKVKRGNEVFNTYGDLSNAELLIKYGFCVEDNINDTLNFGQEFFSYICLVLKAAEEGDEEAQNVIKRLHWWSQYGLKELKTYIMINQQEDEEDDESEEDEKNDTAEHSHDHEHNHEHDGDCHHGDPDEGDDDEWEWMNDCKLGFPGNFNGFAVATATLLTTSQENMNELYDAFQDPELMEAPGFAGAVVEKKLIIDCGKEPYPLLKKLCEDKLARIGDSNNKSGDYKRLIKKSTGRRKSIYTLLMNEKKMLDYAIKQLK
;
A
#
# COMPACT_ATOMS: atom_id res chain seq x y z
N MET A 1 17.68 3.16 -9.14
CA MET A 1 16.42 2.40 -9.16
C MET A 1 16.76 0.95 -9.25
N ALA A 2 16.07 0.13 -8.45
CA ALA A 2 16.12 -1.31 -8.61
C ALA A 2 15.48 -1.61 -9.97
N THR A 3 16.10 -2.47 -10.75
CA THR A 3 15.69 -2.84 -12.10
C THR A 3 16.00 -4.31 -12.32
N THR A 4 15.28 -4.90 -13.25
CA THR A 4 15.56 -6.26 -13.69
C THR A 4 16.90 -6.32 -14.42
N THR A 5 17.65 -7.37 -14.14
CA THR A 5 18.93 -7.76 -14.70
C THR A 5 18.81 -9.21 -15.17
N ASN A 6 19.71 -9.62 -16.06
CA ASN A 6 19.72 -11.00 -16.58
C ASN A 6 18.36 -11.48 -17.14
N HIS A 7 17.62 -10.58 -17.80
CA HIS A 7 16.27 -10.83 -18.32
C HIS A 7 16.16 -12.06 -19.24
N GLN A 8 17.25 -12.52 -19.84
CA GLN A 8 17.24 -13.74 -20.66
C GLN A 8 16.86 -14.98 -19.84
N GLN A 9 17.40 -15.14 -18.63
CA GLN A 9 17.04 -16.25 -17.74
C GLN A 9 15.62 -16.10 -17.21
N LEU A 10 15.17 -14.88 -16.98
CA LEU A 10 13.78 -14.61 -16.58
C LEU A 10 12.79 -14.99 -17.70
N LEU A 11 13.11 -14.68 -18.96
CA LEU A 11 12.28 -15.08 -20.10
C LEU A 11 12.26 -16.61 -20.30
N GLU A 12 13.35 -17.30 -19.96
CA GLU A 12 13.40 -18.77 -19.94
C GLU A 12 12.57 -19.34 -18.79
N TRP A 13 12.56 -18.67 -17.63
CA TRP A 13 11.74 -19.03 -16.48
C TRP A 13 10.24 -18.94 -16.80
N PHE A 14 9.78 -17.89 -17.50
CA PHE A 14 8.38 -17.79 -17.94
C PHE A 14 7.97 -18.88 -18.95
N GLN A 15 8.92 -19.52 -19.64
CA GLN A 15 8.63 -20.57 -20.62
C GLN A 15 8.52 -21.96 -20.00
N ASP A 16 8.94 -22.12 -18.74
CA ASP A 16 8.84 -23.39 -18.03
C ASP A 16 7.39 -23.57 -17.52
N PRO A 17 6.66 -24.60 -17.98
CA PRO A 17 5.26 -24.81 -17.60
C PRO A 17 5.05 -24.94 -16.09
N VAL A 18 6.06 -25.40 -15.34
CA VAL A 18 6.00 -25.51 -13.88
C VAL A 18 5.78 -24.15 -13.23
N ASN A 19 6.23 -23.07 -13.87
CA ASN A 19 6.07 -21.72 -13.33
C ASN A 19 4.70 -21.10 -13.63
N LYS A 20 3.78 -21.82 -14.28
CA LYS A 20 2.39 -21.39 -14.56
C LYS A 20 2.30 -19.92 -14.99
N CYS A 21 3.14 -19.55 -15.96
CA CYS A 21 3.25 -18.20 -16.50
C CYS A 21 3.13 -18.23 -18.02
N PHE A 22 2.53 -17.19 -18.57
CA PHE A 22 2.53 -16.91 -20.00
C PHE A 22 3.16 -15.53 -20.23
N PHE A 23 4.12 -15.47 -21.16
CA PHE A 23 4.67 -14.21 -21.67
C PHE A 23 4.62 -14.22 -23.19
N ASN A 24 3.94 -13.25 -23.81
CA ASN A 24 3.74 -13.20 -25.25
C ASN A 24 5.04 -12.83 -26.00
N GLY A 25 5.93 -13.82 -26.13
CA GLY A 25 7.24 -13.69 -26.75
C GLY A 25 7.17 -13.33 -28.23
N ASP A 26 6.06 -13.54 -28.92
CA ASP A 26 5.89 -13.15 -30.32
C ASP A 26 5.55 -11.66 -30.48
N ALA A 27 4.78 -11.11 -29.54
CA ALA A 27 4.43 -9.71 -29.48
C ALA A 27 5.51 -8.85 -28.81
N LEU A 28 6.23 -9.38 -27.82
CA LEU A 28 7.04 -8.59 -26.89
C LEU A 28 8.52 -8.95 -26.86
N THR A 29 9.35 -7.99 -26.46
CA THR A 29 10.78 -8.17 -26.15
C THR A 29 11.21 -7.25 -25.02
N VAL A 30 12.09 -7.73 -24.15
CA VAL A 30 12.69 -6.90 -23.09
C VAL A 30 13.97 -6.25 -23.62
N LYS A 31 14.18 -4.95 -23.37
CA LYS A 31 15.37 -4.19 -23.76
C LYS A 31 15.70 -3.09 -22.75
N GLN A 32 16.88 -2.49 -22.87
CA GLN A 32 17.26 -1.30 -22.11
C GLN A 32 16.39 -0.09 -22.50
N SER A 33 15.79 0.54 -21.48
CA SER A 33 15.07 1.82 -21.50
C SER A 33 15.82 2.88 -20.67
N SER A 34 15.27 4.09 -20.59
CA SER A 34 15.76 5.19 -19.75
C SER A 34 15.67 4.89 -18.25
N ASN A 35 14.72 4.04 -17.84
CA ASN A 35 14.44 3.71 -16.44
C ASN A 35 14.94 2.31 -16.03
N GLY A 36 15.84 1.71 -16.82
CA GLY A 36 16.34 0.36 -16.58
C GLY A 36 15.99 -0.55 -17.75
N LEU A 37 15.45 -1.73 -17.50
CA LEU A 37 14.81 -2.52 -18.54
C LEU A 37 13.36 -2.07 -18.76
N GLY A 38 12.83 -2.38 -19.94
CA GLY A 38 11.43 -2.17 -20.29
C GLY A 38 10.98 -3.14 -21.37
N VAL A 39 9.66 -3.26 -21.53
CA VAL A 39 9.02 -4.15 -22.50
C VAL A 39 8.74 -3.37 -23.80
N PHE A 40 9.06 -3.94 -24.96
CA PHE A 40 8.92 -3.30 -26.27
C PHE A 40 8.13 -4.17 -27.23
N ALA A 41 7.31 -3.54 -28.07
CA ALA A 41 6.51 -4.23 -29.07
C ALA A 41 7.37 -4.68 -30.27
N LYS A 42 7.35 -5.98 -30.60
CA LYS A 42 8.02 -6.57 -31.79
C LYS A 42 7.25 -6.29 -33.08
N LYS A 43 5.93 -6.16 -32.98
CA LYS A 43 4.97 -5.81 -34.04
C LYS A 43 4.11 -4.62 -33.58
N THR A 44 3.28 -4.07 -34.47
CA THR A 44 2.28 -3.10 -34.01
C THR A 44 1.18 -3.90 -33.34
N LEU A 45 0.79 -3.48 -32.14
CA LEU A 45 -0.26 -4.09 -31.34
C LEU A 45 -1.43 -3.12 -31.37
N ASP A 46 -2.60 -3.63 -31.76
CA ASP A 46 -3.85 -2.90 -31.83
C ASP A 46 -4.83 -3.68 -30.94
N PRO A 47 -5.48 -3.05 -29.95
CA PRO A 47 -6.49 -3.73 -29.14
C PRO A 47 -7.60 -4.29 -30.01
N GLU A 48 -7.92 -5.56 -29.81
CA GLU A 48 -8.98 -6.28 -30.51
C GLU A 48 -10.11 -6.59 -29.53
N LYS A 49 -11.34 -6.74 -30.04
CA LYS A 49 -12.46 -7.14 -29.19
C LYS A 49 -12.42 -8.65 -29.00
N PRO A 50 -12.62 -9.17 -27.77
CA PRO A 50 -12.84 -10.58 -27.52
C PRO A 50 -13.88 -11.18 -28.47
N ASP A 51 -13.62 -12.37 -28.98
CA ASP A 51 -14.61 -13.16 -29.72
C ASP A 51 -14.59 -14.65 -29.35
N LEU A 52 -15.39 -15.47 -30.03
CA LEU A 52 -15.52 -16.89 -29.71
C LEU A 52 -14.30 -17.73 -30.12
N GLU A 53 -13.46 -17.23 -31.05
CA GLU A 53 -12.25 -17.92 -31.50
C GLU A 53 -11.04 -17.50 -30.66
N ASP A 54 -11.01 -16.26 -30.19
CA ASP A 54 -9.98 -15.70 -29.33
C ASP A 54 -10.64 -14.83 -28.23
N PRO A 55 -10.89 -15.39 -27.03
CA PRO A 55 -11.54 -14.67 -25.94
C PRO A 55 -10.63 -13.63 -25.28
N GLU A 56 -9.31 -13.76 -25.42
CA GLU A 56 -8.33 -12.90 -24.75
C GLU A 56 -7.28 -12.34 -25.74
N PRO A 57 -7.69 -11.71 -26.86
CA PRO A 57 -6.78 -11.35 -27.96
C PRO A 57 -5.74 -10.29 -27.58
N ASN A 58 -5.95 -9.64 -26.43
CA ASN A 58 -5.11 -8.57 -25.89
C ASN A 58 -4.14 -9.05 -24.80
N LEU A 59 -4.11 -10.35 -24.47
CA LEU A 59 -3.26 -10.88 -23.41
C LEU A 59 -1.76 -10.81 -23.77
N LEU A 60 -0.98 -10.22 -22.88
CA LEU A 60 0.46 -10.02 -23.07
C LEU A 60 1.32 -10.74 -22.01
N LEU A 61 0.83 -10.82 -20.78
CA LEU A 61 1.40 -11.56 -19.67
C LEU A 61 0.25 -12.18 -18.87
N GLN A 62 0.43 -13.40 -18.39
CA GLN A 62 -0.43 -14.03 -17.39
C GLN A 62 0.43 -14.76 -16.37
N VAL A 63 0.08 -14.66 -15.09
CA VAL A 63 0.78 -15.31 -13.98
C VAL A 63 -0.27 -15.92 -13.07
N HIS A 64 -0.20 -17.23 -12.83
CA HIS A 64 -1.11 -17.88 -11.91
C HIS A 64 -0.93 -17.33 -10.49
N LYS A 65 -2.02 -17.14 -9.75
CA LYS A 65 -2.00 -16.61 -8.37
C LYS A 65 -1.17 -17.46 -7.41
N SER A 66 -0.98 -18.76 -7.67
CA SER A 66 -0.05 -19.60 -6.89
C SER A 66 1.44 -19.29 -7.12
N MET A 67 1.77 -18.54 -8.17
CA MET A 67 3.15 -18.21 -8.58
C MET A 67 3.51 -16.76 -8.33
N VAL A 68 2.63 -15.97 -7.71
CA VAL A 68 2.99 -14.67 -7.12
C VAL A 68 3.67 -14.90 -5.78
N LEU A 69 4.67 -14.07 -5.44
CA LEU A 69 5.37 -14.17 -4.16
C LEU A 69 4.78 -13.18 -3.16
N CYS A 70 4.08 -13.70 -2.15
CA CYS A 70 3.49 -12.96 -1.04
C CYS A 70 3.62 -13.77 0.27
N GLY A 71 3.10 -13.23 1.37
CA GLY A 71 3.06 -13.92 2.66
C GLY A 71 2.38 -15.29 2.60
N ARG A 72 1.28 -15.42 1.82
CA ARG A 72 0.45 -16.64 1.73
C ARG A 72 1.07 -17.78 0.90
N ASN A 73 1.85 -17.46 -0.13
CA ASN A 73 2.40 -18.47 -1.05
C ASN A 73 3.81 -18.96 -0.66
N CYS A 74 4.45 -18.33 0.32
CA CYS A 74 5.87 -18.58 0.62
C CYS A 74 6.11 -19.80 1.54
N THR A 75 7.37 -20.21 1.64
CA THR A 75 7.81 -21.36 2.46
C THR A 75 7.53 -21.23 3.97
N ILE A 76 7.26 -20.03 4.48
CA ILE A 76 6.95 -19.76 5.89
C ILE A 76 5.52 -19.23 6.09
N ALA A 77 4.63 -19.42 5.11
CA ALA A 77 3.30 -18.82 5.11
C ALA A 77 2.49 -19.09 6.37
N ASN A 78 2.56 -20.31 6.91
CA ASN A 78 1.88 -20.67 8.15
C ASN A 78 2.42 -19.89 9.36
N LEU A 79 3.75 -19.64 9.41
CA LEU A 79 4.36 -18.88 10.50
C LEU A 79 4.01 -17.39 10.42
N LEU A 80 3.88 -16.85 9.22
CA LEU A 80 3.43 -15.47 9.01
C LEU A 80 1.97 -15.31 9.41
N TYR A 81 1.12 -16.28 9.05
CA TYR A 81 -0.28 -16.30 9.47
C TYR A 81 -0.44 -16.38 10.98
N ASP A 82 0.31 -17.26 11.66
CA ASP A 82 0.22 -17.42 13.12
C ASP A 82 0.67 -16.16 13.89
N GLU A 83 1.54 -15.35 13.30
CA GLU A 83 2.03 -14.09 13.89
C GLU A 83 1.28 -12.86 13.36
N ASP A 84 0.20 -13.04 12.60
CA ASP A 84 -0.63 -11.97 12.03
C ASP A 84 0.20 -10.97 11.20
N LEU A 85 1.14 -11.50 10.40
CA LEU A 85 2.02 -10.73 9.52
C LEU A 85 1.58 -10.87 8.07
N ASP A 86 0.85 -9.87 7.58
CA ASP A 86 0.39 -9.73 6.20
C ASP A 86 0.98 -8.47 5.53
N GLY A 87 0.39 -8.04 4.40
CA GLY A 87 0.83 -6.87 3.64
C GLY A 87 2.32 -6.80 3.38
N LEU A 88 2.90 -5.65 3.73
CA LEU A 88 4.31 -5.36 3.48
C LEU A 88 5.25 -6.24 4.30
N ASP A 89 4.97 -6.47 5.58
CA ASP A 89 5.81 -7.30 6.44
C ASP A 89 5.79 -8.77 5.98
N GLY A 90 4.62 -9.26 5.58
CA GLY A 90 4.44 -10.59 5.00
C GLY A 90 5.30 -10.80 3.74
N VAL A 91 5.21 -9.90 2.75
CA VAL A 91 6.01 -10.02 1.52
C VAL A 91 7.52 -9.81 1.75
N LEU A 92 7.91 -8.95 2.69
CA LEU A 92 9.31 -8.74 3.07
C LEU A 92 9.92 -10.02 3.64
N LEU A 93 9.28 -10.60 4.64
CA LEU A 93 9.74 -11.83 5.29
C LEU A 93 9.69 -13.02 4.32
N ALA A 94 8.61 -13.17 3.56
CA ALA A 94 8.51 -14.16 2.49
C ALA A 94 9.74 -14.08 1.56
N THR A 95 10.06 -12.89 1.05
CA THR A 95 11.19 -12.70 0.14
C THR A 95 12.53 -13.03 0.82
N ILE A 96 12.74 -12.61 2.06
CA ILE A 96 14.00 -12.87 2.79
C ILE A 96 14.23 -14.37 2.97
N TYR A 97 13.20 -15.12 3.35
CA TYR A 97 13.30 -16.57 3.56
C TYR A 97 13.36 -17.35 2.24
N GLU A 98 12.67 -16.91 1.19
CA GLU A 98 12.81 -17.51 -0.16
C GLU A 98 14.23 -17.31 -0.71
N ILE A 99 14.86 -16.15 -0.51
CA ILE A 99 16.27 -15.93 -0.87
C ILE A 99 17.20 -16.91 -0.13
N GLN A 100 16.91 -17.18 1.15
CA GLN A 100 17.69 -18.11 1.98
C GLN A 100 17.63 -19.55 1.45
N LEU A 101 16.54 -19.95 0.79
CA LEU A 101 16.38 -21.26 0.16
C LEU A 101 17.23 -21.44 -1.11
N MET A 102 17.71 -20.34 -1.71
CA MET A 102 18.45 -20.34 -2.98
C MET A 102 17.67 -21.10 -4.07
N GLU A 103 18.33 -21.96 -4.86
CA GLU A 103 17.74 -22.72 -5.98
C GLU A 103 16.56 -23.63 -5.61
N LYS A 104 16.25 -23.81 -4.32
CA LYS A 104 15.06 -24.53 -3.87
C LYS A 104 13.79 -23.69 -3.91
N SER A 105 13.92 -22.36 -3.92
CA SER A 105 12.79 -21.45 -4.08
C SER A 105 12.28 -21.50 -5.52
N PRO A 106 10.97 -21.63 -5.77
CA PRO A 106 10.42 -21.57 -7.13
C PRO A 106 10.63 -20.18 -7.75
N TRP A 107 10.76 -19.13 -6.92
CA TRP A 107 11.04 -17.76 -7.34
C TRP A 107 12.53 -17.44 -7.49
N PHE A 108 13.44 -18.40 -7.28
CA PHE A 108 14.89 -18.10 -7.25
C PHE A 108 15.38 -17.35 -8.50
N THR A 109 14.97 -17.80 -9.70
CA THR A 109 15.38 -17.16 -10.96
C THR A 109 14.79 -15.76 -11.11
N TYR A 110 13.55 -15.56 -10.66
CA TYR A 110 12.90 -14.25 -10.64
C TYR A 110 13.60 -13.29 -9.67
N LEU A 111 13.81 -13.70 -8.42
CA LEU A 111 14.50 -12.89 -7.40
C LEU A 111 15.94 -12.55 -7.81
N LYS A 112 16.65 -13.50 -8.45
CA LYS A 112 17.99 -13.29 -9.01
C LYS A 112 18.00 -12.28 -10.16
N SER A 113 16.86 -12.05 -10.82
CA SER A 113 16.77 -11.03 -11.85
C SER A 113 16.77 -9.62 -11.25
N ILE A 114 16.41 -9.43 -9.98
CA ILE A 114 16.30 -8.10 -9.37
C ILE A 114 17.68 -7.63 -8.89
N ASN A 115 18.11 -6.41 -9.24
CA ASN A 115 19.31 -5.83 -8.65
C ASN A 115 19.00 -5.05 -7.35
N HIS A 116 19.97 -5.04 -6.45
CA HIS A 116 19.90 -4.26 -5.20
C HIS A 116 21.10 -3.29 -5.07
N THR A 117 22.02 -3.32 -6.03
CA THR A 117 23.20 -2.45 -6.07
C THR A 117 23.38 -1.84 -7.46
N THR A 118 24.24 -0.81 -7.53
CA THR A 118 24.68 -0.23 -8.81
C THR A 118 25.67 -1.11 -9.58
N ASP A 119 26.20 -2.17 -8.96
CA ASP A 119 27.01 -3.17 -9.64
C ASP A 119 26.08 -4.19 -10.34
N PRO A 120 26.10 -4.28 -11.68
CA PRO A 120 25.22 -5.16 -12.43
C PRO A 120 25.57 -6.66 -12.28
N SER A 121 26.68 -6.99 -11.61
CA SER A 121 27.04 -8.38 -11.29
C SER A 121 26.37 -8.90 -10.02
N LEU A 122 25.82 -8.01 -9.18
CA LEU A 122 25.15 -8.36 -7.93
C LEU A 122 23.63 -8.33 -8.11
N ASN A 123 22.95 -9.30 -7.51
CA ASN A 123 21.50 -9.46 -7.58
C ASN A 123 20.92 -9.76 -6.20
N LEU A 124 19.59 -9.68 -6.07
CA LEU A 124 18.89 -9.74 -4.79
C LEU A 124 19.17 -11.04 -4.02
N THR A 125 19.40 -12.18 -4.68
CA THR A 125 19.69 -13.45 -3.99
C THR A 125 21.03 -13.44 -3.22
N GLU A 126 21.90 -12.48 -3.51
CA GLU A 126 23.19 -12.33 -2.83
C GLU A 126 23.12 -11.40 -1.60
N ILE A 127 21.94 -10.83 -1.31
CA ILE A 127 21.78 -9.83 -0.24
C ILE A 127 21.99 -10.41 1.17
N ASN A 128 21.74 -11.71 1.35
CA ASN A 128 21.98 -12.47 2.58
C ASN A 128 23.44 -12.96 2.73
N ASN A 129 24.33 -12.69 1.77
CA ASN A 129 25.72 -13.09 1.91
C ASN A 129 26.44 -12.24 2.97
N GLU A 130 27.40 -12.85 3.67
CA GLU A 130 28.24 -12.09 4.60
C GLU A 130 28.87 -10.87 3.89
N PRO A 131 29.07 -9.74 4.59
CA PRO A 131 29.67 -8.51 4.06
C PRO A 131 31.06 -8.61 3.39
N GLY A 132 31.62 -9.81 3.27
CA GLY A 132 32.94 -10.07 2.74
C GLY A 132 33.05 -9.80 1.25
N ILE A 133 33.66 -8.65 0.92
CA ILE A 133 34.40 -8.27 -0.32
C ILE A 133 33.84 -7.03 -1.05
N PHE A 134 32.65 -6.53 -0.71
CA PHE A 134 32.07 -5.36 -1.39
C PHE A 134 32.31 -4.05 -0.61
N ASN A 135 32.45 -2.95 -1.34
CA ASN A 135 33.44 -1.92 -1.05
C ASN A 135 32.96 -0.86 -0.03
N LYS A 136 33.05 -1.15 1.27
CA LYS A 136 33.25 -0.19 2.41
C LYS A 136 32.35 1.05 2.56
N LYS A 137 31.33 1.29 1.74
CA LYS A 137 30.37 2.39 1.90
C LYS A 137 29.02 1.93 1.39
N GLY A 138 27.95 2.12 2.16
CA GLY A 138 26.57 1.87 1.72
C GLY A 138 26.13 2.65 0.46
N SER A 139 27.03 3.38 -0.21
CA SER A 139 26.81 4.11 -1.45
C SER A 139 26.58 3.23 -2.68
N ASP A 140 26.90 1.93 -2.61
CA ASP A 140 26.74 1.03 -3.76
C ASP A 140 25.32 0.43 -3.81
N TYR A 141 24.62 0.38 -2.67
CA TYR A 141 23.24 -0.10 -2.58
C TYR A 141 22.24 0.89 -3.18
N ILE A 142 21.22 0.33 -3.83
CA ILE A 142 20.06 1.09 -4.28
C ILE A 142 19.06 1.10 -3.13
N THR A 143 19.10 2.18 -2.35
CA THR A 143 18.31 2.34 -1.12
C THR A 143 17.20 3.39 -1.26
N PRO A 144 16.23 3.41 -0.33
CA PRO A 144 15.22 4.46 -0.22
C PRO A 144 15.88 5.81 0.07
N LEU A 145 15.14 6.90 -0.17
CA LEU A 145 15.62 8.28 0.01
C LEU A 145 16.11 8.56 1.44
N CYS A 146 15.41 8.00 2.42
CA CYS A 146 15.76 8.09 3.83
C CYS A 146 17.14 7.49 4.16
N LEU A 147 17.75 6.68 3.29
CA LEU A 147 19.11 6.16 3.46
C LEU A 147 20.16 6.84 2.57
N TRP A 148 19.80 7.90 1.83
CA TRP A 148 20.75 8.61 0.98
C TRP A 148 21.72 9.46 1.81
N GLY A 149 22.86 9.83 1.22
CA GLY A 149 23.86 10.64 1.95
C GLY A 149 23.40 12.07 2.19
N ASP A 150 23.88 12.71 3.26
CA ASP A 150 23.47 14.05 3.70
C ASP A 150 23.46 15.11 2.60
N LYS A 151 24.41 15.05 1.66
CA LYS A 151 24.50 16.00 0.54
C LYS A 151 23.36 15.88 -0.47
N GLU A 152 22.77 14.69 -0.58
CA GLU A 152 21.64 14.42 -1.46
C GLU A 152 20.34 14.79 -0.73
N LYS A 153 20.20 14.36 0.53
CA LYS A 153 19.08 14.75 1.41
C LYS A 153 18.95 16.28 1.53
N SER A 154 20.07 17.00 1.73
CA SER A 154 20.05 18.47 1.85
C SER A 154 19.58 19.22 0.60
N LEU A 155 19.56 18.57 -0.57
CA LEU A 155 19.01 19.17 -1.80
C LEU A 155 17.49 19.03 -1.88
N LEU A 156 16.90 18.16 -1.07
CA LEU A 156 15.47 17.86 -1.02
C LEU A 156 14.78 18.57 0.16
N GLU A 157 15.54 19.23 1.04
CA GLU A 157 15.01 20.12 2.08
C GLU A 157 14.19 21.26 1.45
N GLY A 158 13.00 21.48 1.98
CA GLY A 158 12.00 22.46 1.53
C GLY A 158 11.26 22.08 0.25
N THR A 159 11.48 20.88 -0.28
CA THR A 159 10.76 20.34 -1.45
C THR A 159 9.55 19.52 -1.01
N GLU A 160 8.72 19.11 -1.97
CA GLU A 160 7.56 18.27 -1.67
C GLU A 160 7.93 16.91 -1.07
N ILE A 161 9.16 16.44 -1.29
CA ILE A 161 9.68 15.21 -0.65
C ILE A 161 9.66 15.33 0.88
N GLU A 162 9.98 16.51 1.43
CA GLU A 162 9.98 16.72 2.88
C GLU A 162 8.55 16.74 3.42
N GLU A 163 7.62 17.37 2.70
CA GLU A 163 6.19 17.41 3.06
C GLU A 163 5.59 15.99 3.08
N LEU A 164 5.98 15.13 2.13
CA LEU A 164 5.60 13.72 2.08
C LEU A 164 6.40 12.80 3.02
N LYS A 165 7.21 13.37 3.92
CA LYS A 165 8.08 12.63 4.85
C LYS A 165 9.02 11.62 4.16
N GLY A 166 9.36 11.81 2.87
CA GLY A 166 10.19 10.87 2.10
C GLY A 166 11.66 10.76 2.57
N LEU A 167 12.10 11.67 3.44
CA LEU A 167 13.41 11.62 4.09
C LEU A 167 13.38 10.94 5.47
N ASP A 168 12.18 10.64 5.98
CA ASP A 168 11.98 10.02 7.28
C ASP A 168 12.34 8.53 7.25
N GLU A 169 12.96 8.07 8.33
CA GLU A 169 13.45 6.69 8.47
C GLU A 169 12.51 5.81 9.31
N SER A 170 11.44 6.37 9.89
CA SER A 170 10.58 5.68 10.88
C SER A 170 9.95 4.40 10.35
N GLN A 171 9.33 4.43 9.16
CA GLN A 171 8.73 3.24 8.55
C GLN A 171 9.78 2.15 8.29
N LEU A 172 10.95 2.53 7.75
CA LEU A 172 12.01 1.55 7.48
C LEU A 172 12.53 0.91 8.77
N LYS A 173 12.65 1.68 9.85
CA LYS A 173 13.04 1.17 11.17
C LYS A 173 12.01 0.21 11.73
N TYR A 174 10.73 0.54 11.60
CA TYR A 174 9.61 -0.30 12.04
C TYR A 174 9.66 -1.68 11.37
N HIS A 175 9.65 -1.74 10.03
CA HIS A 175 9.68 -3.02 9.31
C HIS A 175 10.97 -3.81 9.56
N TYR A 176 12.09 -3.13 9.79
CA TYR A 176 13.33 -3.82 10.17
C TYR A 176 13.25 -4.43 11.56
N ALA A 177 12.66 -3.72 12.52
CA ALA A 177 12.44 -4.21 13.87
C ALA A 177 11.49 -5.41 13.89
N VAL A 178 10.32 -5.32 13.22
CA VAL A 178 9.38 -6.43 13.04
C VAL A 178 10.09 -7.65 12.46
N SER A 179 10.90 -7.46 11.41
CA SER A 179 11.63 -8.56 10.77
C SER A 179 12.66 -9.23 11.70
N ILE A 180 13.42 -8.45 12.48
CA ILE A 180 14.40 -8.98 13.45
C ILE A 180 13.66 -9.75 14.55
N THR A 181 12.62 -9.16 15.13
CA THR A 181 11.82 -9.76 16.22
C THR A 181 11.20 -11.08 15.77
N PHE A 182 10.58 -11.12 14.59
CA PHE A 182 10.04 -12.34 14.01
C PHE A 182 11.13 -13.42 13.85
N ALA A 183 12.27 -13.07 13.24
CA ALA A 183 13.32 -14.05 12.98
C ALA A 183 13.94 -14.61 14.27
N SER A 184 14.14 -13.78 15.29
CA SER A 184 14.62 -14.21 16.62
C SER A 184 13.60 -15.14 17.29
N ARG A 185 12.31 -14.77 17.28
CA ARG A 185 11.25 -15.59 17.86
C ARG A 185 11.14 -16.97 17.18
N MET A 186 11.15 -17.02 15.85
CA MET A 186 11.12 -18.28 15.11
C MET A 186 12.38 -19.13 15.34
N HIS A 187 13.53 -18.50 15.55
CA HIS A 187 14.75 -19.20 15.94
C HIS A 187 14.60 -19.85 17.32
N ASP A 188 14.07 -19.13 18.29
CA ASP A 188 13.95 -19.61 19.66
C ASP A 188 12.87 -20.69 19.81
N LEU A 189 11.74 -20.55 19.13
CA LEU A 189 10.62 -21.50 19.18
C LEU A 189 10.90 -22.77 18.36
N LEU A 190 11.43 -22.62 17.15
CA LEU A 190 11.48 -23.69 16.14
C LEU A 190 12.91 -24.07 15.71
N GLY A 191 13.92 -23.34 16.15
CA GLY A 191 15.31 -23.54 15.70
C GLY A 191 15.54 -23.10 14.25
N LEU A 192 14.65 -22.28 13.68
CA LEU A 192 14.77 -21.79 12.30
C LEU A 192 16.02 -20.91 12.16
N PRO A 193 16.84 -21.06 11.10
CA PRO A 193 18.05 -20.26 10.96
C PRO A 193 17.71 -18.79 10.65
N ILE A 194 18.23 -17.87 11.47
CA ILE A 194 18.06 -16.43 11.26
C ILE A 194 18.79 -16.01 9.96
N PRO A 195 18.10 -15.40 8.98
CA PRO A 195 18.73 -14.86 7.77
C PRO A 195 19.83 -13.84 8.09
N ASN A 196 20.93 -13.83 7.34
CA ASN A 196 22.11 -13.01 7.70
C ASN A 196 21.81 -11.51 7.84
N ILE A 197 20.93 -10.99 6.97
CA ILE A 197 20.47 -9.60 6.95
C ILE A 197 19.71 -9.19 8.23
N LEU A 198 19.11 -10.18 8.92
CA LEU A 198 18.34 -10.02 10.15
C LEU A 198 19.14 -10.40 11.41
N GLN A 199 20.34 -10.96 11.28
CA GLN A 199 21.26 -11.19 12.41
C GLN A 199 21.87 -9.86 12.88
N ASN A 200 21.06 -9.00 13.49
CA ASN A 200 21.43 -7.67 13.93
C ASN A 200 20.68 -7.32 15.23
N THR A 201 21.10 -6.27 15.92
CA THR A 201 20.32 -5.67 17.01
C THR A 201 19.31 -4.67 16.46
N LEU A 202 18.30 -4.32 17.27
CA LEU A 202 17.28 -3.34 16.88
C LEU A 202 17.93 -1.97 16.57
N PRO A 203 17.40 -1.24 15.57
CA PRO A 203 17.91 0.09 15.25
C PRO A 203 17.64 1.07 16.40
N PRO A 204 18.52 2.08 16.62
CA PRO A 204 18.28 3.09 17.64
C PRO A 204 16.93 3.81 17.44
N GLY A 205 16.05 3.73 18.45
CA GLY A 205 14.71 4.29 18.44
C GLY A 205 13.66 3.47 17.66
N GLY A 206 13.96 2.22 17.29
CA GLY A 206 12.94 1.25 16.91
C GLY A 206 12.46 0.52 18.16
N GLU A 207 11.40 1.02 18.78
CA GLU A 207 10.68 0.28 19.83
C GLU A 207 9.63 -0.59 19.15
N THR A 208 9.47 -1.83 19.62
CA THR A 208 8.32 -2.68 19.29
C THR A 208 7.45 -2.78 20.52
N ASP A 209 6.13 -2.75 20.37
CA ASP A 209 5.15 -2.87 21.49
C ASP A 209 5.19 -4.24 22.21
N SER A 210 6.14 -5.09 21.86
CA SER A 210 6.33 -6.40 22.46
C SER A 210 6.87 -6.29 23.89
N GLU A 211 6.15 -6.83 24.87
CA GLU A 211 6.54 -6.97 26.30
C GLU A 211 7.80 -7.85 26.55
N PHE A 212 8.60 -8.14 25.54
CA PHE A 212 9.84 -8.89 25.67
C PHE A 212 10.98 -7.92 26.03
N GLU A 213 11.27 -7.84 27.34
CA GLU A 213 12.50 -7.27 27.85
C GLU A 213 13.69 -8.10 27.34
N ASP A 214 14.39 -7.62 26.31
CA ASP A 214 15.65 -8.22 25.88
C ASP A 214 16.70 -8.07 27.01
N GLU A 215 17.27 -9.20 27.45
CA GLU A 215 18.48 -9.19 28.27
C GLU A 215 19.58 -8.46 27.49
N GLU A 216 20.13 -7.38 28.06
CA GLU A 216 21.23 -6.60 27.49
C GLU A 216 22.47 -7.50 27.23
N ASP A 217 22.55 -8.13 26.06
CA ASP A 217 23.78 -8.76 25.56
C ASP A 217 24.73 -7.64 25.11
N ASP A 218 25.51 -7.15 26.09
CA ASP A 218 26.44 -5.99 26.10
C ASP A 218 27.60 -6.04 25.07
N ASP A 219 27.58 -6.94 24.08
CA ASP A 219 28.67 -7.17 23.12
C ASP A 219 28.30 -7.05 21.61
N ASN A 220 27.01 -6.94 21.23
CA ASN A 220 26.60 -6.84 19.81
C ASN A 220 26.21 -5.41 19.39
N GLU A 221 27.16 -4.67 18.81
CA GLU A 221 26.93 -3.34 18.21
C GLU A 221 26.04 -3.43 16.96
N PHE A 222 25.10 -2.48 16.81
CA PHE A 222 24.22 -2.36 15.65
C PHE A 222 25.01 -2.28 14.34
N ASN A 223 24.65 -3.13 13.38
CA ASN A 223 25.33 -3.22 12.10
C ASN A 223 24.63 -2.38 11.03
N GLU A 224 25.12 -1.15 10.83
CA GLU A 224 24.62 -0.24 9.79
C GLU A 224 24.61 -0.86 8.38
N GLN A 225 25.57 -1.73 8.06
CA GLN A 225 25.64 -2.33 6.72
C GLN A 225 24.47 -3.30 6.47
N LYS A 226 24.08 -4.09 7.48
CA LYS A 226 22.91 -4.97 7.39
C LYS A 226 21.61 -4.20 7.29
N TYR A 227 21.52 -3.08 8.02
CA TYR A 227 20.39 -2.16 7.88
C TYR A 227 20.29 -1.56 6.48
N HIS A 228 21.42 -1.16 5.88
CA HIS A 228 21.44 -0.70 4.48
C HIS A 228 21.12 -1.81 3.47
N GLN A 229 21.51 -3.05 3.73
CA GLN A 229 21.08 -4.21 2.93
C GLN A 229 19.57 -4.39 3.03
N PHE A 230 19.01 -4.35 4.24
CA PHE A 230 17.57 -4.44 4.44
C PHE A 230 16.84 -3.31 3.73
N GLY A 231 17.33 -2.07 3.86
CA GLY A 231 16.79 -0.94 3.10
C GLY A 231 16.82 -1.14 1.59
N ALA A 232 17.86 -1.77 1.04
CA ALA A 232 17.92 -2.09 -0.39
C ALA A 232 16.92 -3.20 -0.80
N LEU A 233 16.71 -4.20 0.06
CA LEU A 233 15.69 -5.24 -0.12
C LEU A 233 14.28 -4.64 -0.05
N PHE A 234 14.00 -3.90 1.01
CA PHE A 234 12.77 -3.15 1.24
C PHE A 234 12.43 -2.33 -0.01
N TRP A 235 13.41 -1.56 -0.49
CA TRP A 235 13.26 -0.73 -1.68
C TRP A 235 12.99 -1.52 -2.96
N ALA A 236 13.66 -2.65 -3.13
CA ALA A 236 13.48 -3.51 -4.30
C ALA A 236 12.08 -4.13 -4.34
N ILE A 237 11.48 -4.41 -3.18
CA ILE A 237 10.16 -5.02 -3.06
C ILE A 237 9.06 -3.97 -3.20
N THR A 238 9.11 -2.88 -2.42
CA THR A 238 8.05 -1.85 -2.42
C THR A 238 7.92 -1.13 -3.76
N SER A 239 8.99 -1.07 -4.56
CA SER A 239 8.95 -0.51 -5.92
C SER A 239 8.45 -1.47 -7.01
N ARG A 240 8.04 -2.69 -6.64
CA ARG A 240 7.64 -3.79 -7.57
C ARG A 240 6.37 -4.53 -7.17
N ALA A 241 5.95 -4.42 -5.91
CA ALA A 241 4.79 -5.14 -5.43
C ALA A 241 3.50 -4.55 -6.02
N PHE A 242 2.52 -5.43 -6.21
CA PHE A 242 1.17 -5.14 -6.68
C PHE A 242 0.19 -5.59 -5.60
N GLU A 243 -0.89 -4.85 -5.43
CA GLU A 243 -2.09 -5.34 -4.76
C GLU A 243 -2.76 -6.35 -5.70
N VAL A 244 -3.00 -7.58 -5.21
CA VAL A 244 -3.46 -8.70 -6.04
C VAL A 244 -4.93 -9.00 -5.82
N ASP A 245 -5.34 -9.21 -4.58
CA ASP A 245 -6.73 -9.45 -4.19
C ASP A 245 -6.87 -9.39 -2.66
N ASN A 246 -8.09 -9.49 -2.14
CA ASN A 246 -8.38 -9.41 -0.70
C ASN A 246 -7.81 -10.58 0.13
N TYR A 247 -7.19 -11.60 -0.48
CA TYR A 247 -6.62 -12.78 0.19
C TYR A 247 -5.09 -12.81 0.16
N LEU A 248 -4.50 -12.61 -1.02
CA LEU A 248 -3.07 -12.56 -1.26
C LEU A 248 -2.47 -11.19 -0.94
N ASP A 249 -3.32 -10.15 -0.93
CA ASP A 249 -2.98 -8.77 -0.57
C ASP A 249 -1.79 -8.24 -1.41
N LEU A 250 -0.68 -7.87 -0.78
CA LEU A 250 0.50 -7.34 -1.46
C LEU A 250 1.45 -8.46 -1.92
N ALA A 251 1.77 -8.50 -3.22
CA ALA A 251 2.62 -9.53 -3.80
C ALA A 251 3.62 -9.01 -4.85
N LEU A 252 4.74 -9.72 -5.01
CA LEU A 252 5.56 -9.60 -6.22
C LEU A 252 4.97 -10.48 -7.32
N VAL A 253 4.60 -9.87 -8.44
CA VAL A 253 4.03 -10.56 -9.62
C VAL A 253 5.10 -10.64 -10.73
N PRO A 254 5.74 -11.81 -10.93
CA PRO A 254 6.85 -11.93 -11.87
C PRO A 254 6.49 -11.49 -13.30
N GLY A 255 7.20 -10.50 -13.82
CA GLY A 255 7.03 -10.03 -15.20
C GLY A 255 6.08 -8.84 -15.36
N ALA A 256 5.12 -8.65 -14.45
CA ALA A 256 4.28 -7.45 -14.43
C ALA A 256 5.13 -6.22 -14.09
N ASP A 257 6.10 -6.40 -13.19
CA ASP A 257 7.10 -5.42 -12.77
C ASP A 257 8.15 -5.03 -13.84
N LEU A 258 8.03 -5.55 -15.07
CA LEU A 258 8.85 -5.17 -16.23
C LEU A 258 8.26 -4.01 -17.03
N PHE A 259 6.96 -3.74 -16.89
CA PHE A 259 6.27 -2.69 -17.61
C PHE A 259 6.48 -1.35 -16.89
N ASN A 260 7.18 -0.43 -17.55
CA ASN A 260 7.48 0.88 -16.98
C ASN A 260 6.23 1.78 -16.98
N HIS A 261 6.22 2.79 -16.11
CA HIS A 261 5.16 3.79 -16.01
C HIS A 261 5.20 4.85 -17.12
N ASP A 262 4.03 5.17 -17.70
CA ASP A 262 3.80 6.42 -18.43
C ASP A 262 3.14 7.49 -17.53
N PRO A 263 3.73 8.68 -17.41
CA PRO A 263 3.27 9.74 -16.52
C PRO A 263 2.23 10.69 -17.14
N ASN A 264 1.73 10.42 -18.34
CA ASN A 264 0.82 11.32 -19.06
C ASN A 264 -0.55 10.70 -19.35
N GLY A 265 -0.88 9.53 -18.78
CA GLY A 265 -2.13 8.82 -19.09
C GLY A 265 -2.16 8.24 -20.51
N GLU A 266 -0.99 7.99 -21.11
CA GLU A 266 -0.83 7.35 -22.42
C GLU A 266 -0.27 5.92 -22.28
N GLU A 267 -0.53 5.28 -21.14
CA GLU A 267 -0.25 3.88 -20.89
C GLU A 267 -0.92 3.00 -21.94
N ASN A 268 -0.35 1.82 -22.14
CA ASN A 268 -0.76 0.91 -23.21
C ASN A 268 -1.35 -0.37 -22.69
N VAL A 269 -1.06 -0.69 -21.43
CA VAL A 269 -1.50 -1.91 -20.79
C VAL A 269 -2.01 -1.60 -19.39
N HIS A 270 -2.92 -2.44 -18.90
CA HIS A 270 -3.38 -2.45 -17.51
C HIS A 270 -3.11 -3.81 -16.87
N PHE A 271 -2.98 -3.79 -15.55
CA PHE A 271 -2.90 -4.98 -14.72
C PHE A 271 -4.32 -5.40 -14.32
N LEU A 272 -4.68 -6.66 -14.52
CA LEU A 272 -5.99 -7.22 -14.21
C LEU A 272 -5.86 -8.46 -13.32
N THR A 273 -6.80 -8.64 -12.40
CA THR A 273 -6.89 -9.75 -11.46
C THR A 273 -8.29 -9.76 -10.85
N GLN A 274 -8.82 -10.94 -10.50
CA GLN A 274 -10.06 -11.04 -9.73
C GLN A 274 -9.78 -10.62 -8.28
N GLY A 275 -10.14 -9.40 -7.90
CA GLY A 275 -9.82 -8.81 -6.58
C GLY A 275 -10.76 -9.22 -5.46
N ASP A 276 -12.05 -9.37 -5.77
CA ASP A 276 -13.10 -9.65 -4.78
C ASP A 276 -13.21 -11.15 -4.51
N VAL A 277 -12.30 -11.62 -3.66
CA VAL A 277 -12.29 -12.99 -3.14
C VAL A 277 -12.37 -13.00 -1.62
N CYS A 278 -12.74 -14.15 -1.07
CA CYS A 278 -12.82 -14.37 0.36
C CYS A 278 -11.45 -14.18 1.04
N HIS A 279 -11.29 -13.18 1.90
CA HIS A 279 -10.05 -12.86 2.64
C HIS A 279 -9.47 -14.01 3.51
N TYR A 280 -10.25 -15.06 3.77
CA TYR A 280 -9.78 -16.23 4.51
C TYR A 280 -9.29 -17.39 3.62
N CYS A 281 -9.84 -17.55 2.43
CA CYS A 281 -9.56 -18.74 1.61
C CYS A 281 -9.34 -18.50 0.12
N GLY A 282 -9.39 -17.24 -0.34
CA GLY A 282 -9.10 -16.86 -1.72
C GLY A 282 -10.11 -17.33 -2.76
N LYS A 283 -11.24 -17.90 -2.35
CA LYS A 283 -12.30 -18.38 -3.27
C LYS A 283 -13.36 -17.31 -3.49
N ASP A 284 -13.87 -17.27 -4.72
CA ASP A 284 -15.14 -16.61 -5.01
C ASP A 284 -16.28 -17.39 -4.33
N SER A 285 -17.15 -16.66 -3.61
CA SER A 285 -18.35 -17.18 -2.98
C SER A 285 -18.11 -18.32 -1.97
N CYS A 286 -17.47 -17.99 -0.84
CA CYS A 286 -17.23 -18.86 0.31
C CYS A 286 -18.28 -18.66 1.43
N GLY A 287 -18.44 -19.64 2.33
CA GLY A 287 -19.30 -19.48 3.53
C GLY A 287 -18.67 -18.64 4.66
N HIS A 288 -17.38 -18.28 4.56
CA HIS A 288 -16.68 -17.60 5.66
C HIS A 288 -17.10 -16.14 5.85
N LEU A 289 -17.67 -15.49 4.83
CA LEU A 289 -18.23 -14.15 4.98
C LEU A 289 -19.44 -14.13 5.93
N GLU A 290 -20.18 -15.25 6.03
CA GLU A 290 -21.34 -15.40 6.92
C GLU A 290 -20.97 -16.04 8.26
N HIS A 291 -20.04 -17.00 8.25
CA HIS A 291 -19.74 -17.85 9.40
C HIS A 291 -18.40 -17.57 10.10
N GLY A 292 -17.59 -16.65 9.58
CA GLY A 292 -16.27 -16.36 10.12
C GLY A 292 -15.16 -17.29 9.60
N PRO A 293 -13.93 -17.17 10.13
CA PRO A 293 -12.77 -17.91 9.65
C PRO A 293 -12.94 -19.43 9.78
N PRO A 294 -12.20 -20.24 8.98
CA PRO A 294 -12.30 -21.71 8.99
C PRO A 294 -12.15 -22.36 10.38
N ASP A 295 -11.39 -21.72 11.27
CA ASP A 295 -11.07 -22.20 12.63
C ASP A 295 -11.91 -21.56 13.74
N SER A 296 -12.97 -20.81 13.42
CA SER A 296 -13.92 -20.39 14.44
C SER A 296 -14.78 -21.57 14.87
N GLU A 297 -14.28 -22.39 15.80
CA GLU A 297 -15.11 -23.33 16.58
C GLU A 297 -16.01 -22.55 17.57
N LEU A 298 -16.84 -21.66 17.05
CA LEU A 298 -18.04 -21.26 17.78
C LEU A 298 -19.01 -22.42 17.61
N GLU A 299 -19.00 -23.34 18.58
CA GLU A 299 -20.16 -24.19 18.83
C GLU A 299 -21.36 -23.26 18.98
N SER A 300 -22.13 -23.11 17.90
CA SER A 300 -23.43 -22.48 17.98
C SER A 300 -24.28 -23.42 18.80
N ASP A 301 -24.37 -23.17 20.10
CA ASP A 301 -25.46 -23.63 20.95
C ASP A 301 -26.73 -23.04 20.34
N ALA A 302 -27.30 -23.76 19.38
CA ALA A 302 -28.60 -23.50 18.81
C ALA A 302 -29.62 -23.86 19.90
N ASP A 303 -29.85 -22.92 20.81
CA ASP A 303 -31.12 -22.79 21.53
C ASP A 303 -32.19 -22.43 20.48
N ASP A 304 -32.68 -23.46 19.79
CA ASP A 304 -33.84 -23.39 18.91
C ASP A 304 -35.10 -23.33 19.78
N GLU A 305 -35.44 -22.13 20.25
CA GLU A 305 -36.77 -21.76 20.72
C GLU A 305 -37.71 -21.69 19.50
N SER A 306 -38.20 -22.84 19.06
CA SER A 306 -39.33 -22.93 18.13
C SER A 306 -40.63 -22.90 18.91
N ASP A 307 -41.18 -21.70 19.12
CA ASP A 307 -42.57 -21.49 19.53
C ASP A 307 -43.52 -21.57 18.31
N ASP A 308 -44.60 -22.32 18.52
CA ASP A 308 -45.92 -22.27 17.89
C ASP A 308 -46.12 -22.75 16.44
N ASP A 309 -46.77 -23.92 16.29
CA ASP A 309 -48.18 -23.96 15.85
C ASP A 309 -48.77 -25.40 15.90
N ASP A 310 -49.86 -25.52 16.67
CA ASP A 310 -51.09 -26.33 16.53
C ASP A 310 -51.05 -27.76 15.91
N ASP A 311 -51.46 -28.78 16.69
CA ASP A 311 -52.76 -29.46 16.47
C ASP A 311 -53.08 -30.54 17.54
N ASP A 312 -54.39 -30.63 17.81
CA ASP A 312 -55.14 -31.31 18.87
C ASP A 312 -55.04 -32.86 19.00
N ASP A 313 -55.33 -33.26 20.26
CA ASP A 313 -56.18 -34.38 20.72
C ASP A 313 -55.64 -35.80 21.05
N ASP A 314 -56.01 -36.16 22.29
CA ASP A 314 -56.45 -37.46 22.85
C ASP A 314 -55.49 -38.36 23.67
N GLU A 315 -55.75 -38.32 25.00
CA GLU A 315 -56.07 -39.43 25.93
C GLU A 315 -55.03 -40.58 26.10
N GLU A 316 -54.63 -41.08 27.27
CA GLU A 316 -55.22 -41.17 28.62
C GLU A 316 -54.16 -41.85 29.56
N GLU A 317 -54.22 -41.55 30.87
CA GLU A 317 -53.95 -42.44 32.05
C GLU A 317 -52.52 -42.99 32.28
N GLU A 318 -51.95 -43.13 33.49
CA GLU A 318 -52.35 -42.99 34.90
C GLU A 318 -51.04 -43.06 35.75
N GLU A 319 -51.03 -42.35 36.88
CA GLU A 319 -50.51 -42.68 38.25
C GLU A 319 -49.19 -43.50 38.39
N GLU A 320 -48.23 -43.16 39.27
CA GLU A 320 -48.37 -43.07 40.74
C GLU A 320 -47.29 -42.18 41.35
N GLU A 321 -47.72 -41.37 42.33
CA GLU A 321 -46.93 -40.67 43.33
C GLU A 321 -46.39 -41.67 44.39
N GLU A 322 -45.24 -41.38 45.00
CA GLU A 322 -45.12 -41.44 46.48
C GLU A 322 -43.87 -40.70 46.97
N GLU A 323 -44.13 -39.64 47.75
CA GLU A 323 -43.22 -38.91 48.66
C GLU A 323 -42.79 -39.86 49.82
N GLU A 324 -41.81 -39.66 50.71
CA GLU A 324 -41.48 -38.50 51.55
C GLU A 324 -40.28 -38.89 52.46
N TYR A 325 -39.37 -37.93 52.71
CA TYR A 325 -38.87 -37.50 54.03
C TYR A 325 -37.87 -38.31 54.93
N THR A 326 -36.69 -37.69 55.05
CA THR A 326 -36.04 -37.15 56.29
C THR A 326 -34.97 -37.89 57.11
N LYS A 327 -33.95 -37.05 57.40
CA LYS A 327 -33.30 -36.75 58.70
C LYS A 327 -32.09 -37.55 59.19
N ASN A 328 -30.97 -36.80 59.15
CA ASN A 328 -30.12 -36.37 60.27
C ASN A 328 -29.30 -37.35 61.10
N SER A 329 -28.02 -36.95 61.21
CA SER A 329 -27.12 -37.06 62.38
C SER A 329 -26.52 -38.46 62.60
N SER A 330 -25.24 -38.65 62.91
CA SER A 330 -24.05 -37.80 63.12
C SER A 330 -22.92 -38.75 63.53
N GLU A 331 -21.68 -38.36 63.17
CA GLU A 331 -20.41 -38.63 63.88
C GLU A 331 -19.89 -40.09 64.01
N ILE A 332 -18.66 -40.33 63.54
CA ILE A 332 -17.45 -40.45 64.40
C ILE A 332 -16.18 -40.62 63.51
N ILE A 333 -15.37 -39.55 63.49
CA ILE A 333 -13.91 -39.47 63.69
C ILE A 333 -13.01 -40.65 63.21
N GLY A 334 -12.00 -40.32 62.38
CA GLY A 334 -10.68 -40.97 62.50
C GLY A 334 -9.81 -41.08 61.25
N ASN A 335 -9.06 -40.00 60.95
CA ASN A 335 -7.78 -39.87 60.24
C ASN A 335 -7.19 -40.98 59.33
N SER A 336 -6.67 -40.45 58.22
CA SER A 336 -5.37 -40.71 57.58
C SER A 336 -5.28 -41.70 56.41
N THR A 337 -4.89 -41.08 55.29
CA THR A 337 -3.95 -41.52 54.25
C THR A 337 -4.42 -42.54 53.22
N ASP A 338 -4.22 -42.11 51.96
CA ASP A 338 -4.09 -42.89 50.74
C ASP A 338 -5.38 -43.43 50.12
N ASN A 339 -5.92 -42.67 49.16
CA ASN A 339 -6.41 -43.18 47.87
C ASN A 339 -6.79 -42.02 46.93
N ALA A 340 -5.77 -41.35 46.40
CA ALA A 340 -5.86 -40.69 45.10
C ALA A 340 -5.46 -41.73 44.05
N ALA A 341 -6.41 -42.58 43.64
CA ALA A 341 -6.25 -43.51 42.53
C ALA A 341 -7.60 -44.14 42.18
N LYS A 342 -8.36 -43.46 41.32
CA LYS A 342 -9.21 -44.04 40.25
C LYS A 342 -10.15 -42.98 39.72
N GLU A 343 -9.65 -42.20 38.77
CA GLU A 343 -10.38 -41.60 37.64
C GLU A 343 -9.34 -40.99 36.70
N ALA A 344 -8.43 -41.85 36.25
CA ALA A 344 -7.45 -41.59 35.20
C ALA A 344 -7.36 -42.87 34.37
N GLN A 345 -8.32 -43.04 33.47
CA GLN A 345 -8.32 -44.13 32.49
C GLN A 345 -9.15 -43.68 31.30
N ASP A 346 -8.50 -42.92 30.41
CA ASP A 346 -8.52 -43.10 28.95
C ASP A 346 -7.91 -41.89 28.22
N LEU A 347 -6.66 -41.56 28.56
CA LEU A 347 -5.79 -40.81 27.65
C LEU A 347 -4.76 -41.83 27.15
N LYS A 348 -4.86 -42.21 25.87
CA LYS A 348 -3.82 -43.02 25.22
C LYS A 348 -2.56 -42.16 25.12
N GLU A 349 -1.46 -42.62 25.71
CA GLU A 349 -0.15 -41.99 25.51
C GLU A 349 0.17 -41.96 24.01
N ILE A 350 0.41 -40.76 23.47
CA ILE A 350 0.93 -40.58 22.11
C ILE A 350 2.33 -41.18 22.10
N THR A 351 2.49 -42.29 21.40
CA THR A 351 3.80 -42.97 21.28
C THR A 351 4.56 -42.40 20.08
N MET A 352 5.89 -42.36 20.16
CA MET A 352 6.76 -41.88 19.07
C MET A 352 6.48 -42.62 17.74
N ASP A 353 6.13 -43.90 17.82
CA ASP A 353 5.77 -44.71 16.65
C ASP A 353 4.48 -44.22 15.96
N MET A 354 3.54 -43.62 16.70
CA MET A 354 2.32 -43.02 16.12
C MET A 354 2.61 -41.67 15.46
N ILE A 355 3.55 -40.89 16.01
CA ILE A 355 3.99 -39.62 15.40
C ILE A 355 4.68 -39.92 14.06
N GLU A 356 5.58 -40.90 14.03
CA GLU A 356 6.23 -41.33 12.80
C GLU A 356 5.24 -41.88 11.75
N GLU A 357 4.14 -42.51 12.18
CA GLU A 357 3.10 -43.01 11.27
C GLU A 357 2.26 -41.86 10.68
N ILE A 358 1.90 -40.88 11.50
CA ILE A 358 1.18 -39.67 11.06
C ILE A 358 2.05 -38.79 10.16
N GLU A 359 3.32 -38.56 10.50
CA GLU A 359 4.25 -37.81 9.63
C GLU A 359 4.40 -38.47 8.26
N LYS A 360 4.35 -39.81 8.22
CA LYS A 360 4.44 -40.57 6.98
C LYS A 360 3.15 -40.55 6.17
N GLU A 361 2.00 -40.52 6.84
CA GLU A 361 0.69 -40.28 6.19
C GLU A 361 0.62 -38.85 5.64
N LEU A 362 1.06 -37.83 6.39
CA LEU A 362 1.08 -36.44 5.93
C LEU A 362 2.05 -36.21 4.76
N VAL A 363 3.23 -36.84 4.76
CA VAL A 363 4.16 -36.81 3.61
C VAL A 363 3.55 -37.51 2.39
N GLN A 364 2.78 -38.58 2.61
CA GLN A 364 2.10 -39.29 1.53
C GLN A 364 0.91 -38.49 0.98
N GLU A 365 0.10 -37.85 1.85
CA GLU A 365 -0.99 -36.96 1.45
C GLU A 365 -0.47 -35.71 0.74
N ALA A 366 0.65 -35.12 1.17
CA ALA A 366 1.30 -34.03 0.46
C ALA A 366 1.86 -34.47 -0.91
N ALA A 367 2.39 -35.69 -1.01
CA ALA A 367 2.85 -36.25 -2.27
C ALA A 367 1.70 -36.63 -3.20
N ASP A 368 0.57 -37.10 -2.66
CA ASP A 368 -0.62 -37.46 -3.41
C ASP A 368 -1.40 -36.20 -3.85
N ALA A 369 -1.46 -35.14 -3.03
CA ALA A 369 -1.99 -33.83 -3.41
C ALA A 369 -1.11 -33.16 -4.49
N ALA A 370 0.22 -33.24 -4.36
CA ALA A 370 1.13 -32.81 -5.43
C ALA A 370 0.96 -33.66 -6.70
N ALA A 371 0.69 -34.96 -6.58
CA ALA A 371 0.49 -35.84 -7.73
C ALA A 371 -0.89 -35.63 -8.41
N ASP A 372 -1.93 -35.26 -7.68
CA ASP A 372 -3.26 -34.98 -8.25
C ASP A 372 -3.31 -33.60 -8.94
N GLU A 373 -2.47 -32.63 -8.55
CA GLU A 373 -2.33 -31.34 -9.26
C GLU A 373 -1.24 -31.34 -10.36
N ASP A 374 -0.16 -32.13 -10.25
CA ASP A 374 0.92 -32.20 -11.27
C ASP A 374 0.71 -33.28 -12.35
N SER A 375 -0.35 -34.11 -12.29
CA SER A 375 -0.48 -35.28 -13.18
C SER A 375 -0.85 -35.00 -14.65
N ASP A 376 -1.13 -33.75 -15.03
CA ASP A 376 -1.59 -33.43 -16.39
C ASP A 376 -0.69 -32.47 -17.20
N MET A 377 0.38 -31.89 -16.65
CA MET A 377 1.23 -30.97 -17.41
C MET A 377 2.44 -31.66 -18.07
N ASP A 378 2.34 -31.88 -19.38
CA ASP A 378 3.47 -32.27 -20.23
C ASP A 378 4.54 -31.17 -20.23
N PRO A 379 5.80 -31.43 -19.82
CA PRO A 379 6.86 -30.42 -19.85
C PRO A 379 7.23 -29.97 -21.27
N ASP A 380 6.77 -30.67 -22.33
CA ASP A 380 6.86 -30.26 -23.72
C ASP A 380 5.57 -29.56 -24.23
N MET A 381 4.64 -29.16 -23.35
CA MET A 381 3.38 -28.49 -23.72
C MET A 381 3.66 -27.14 -24.39
N ASP A 382 2.96 -26.89 -25.50
CA ASP A 382 3.05 -25.63 -26.24
C ASP A 382 2.55 -24.46 -25.35
N PRO A 383 3.26 -23.33 -25.25
CA PRO A 383 2.81 -22.16 -24.48
C PRO A 383 1.40 -21.67 -24.84
N TYR A 384 0.97 -21.84 -26.09
CA TYR A 384 -0.40 -21.53 -26.53
C TYR A 384 -1.46 -22.48 -25.96
N ILE A 385 -1.04 -23.67 -25.53
CA ILE A 385 -1.92 -24.64 -24.87
C ILE A 385 -1.97 -24.33 -23.37
N LEU A 386 -0.86 -23.90 -22.75
CA LEU A 386 -0.82 -23.49 -21.34
C LEU A 386 -1.76 -22.31 -21.03
N GLU A 387 -1.79 -21.29 -21.90
CA GLU A 387 -2.76 -20.17 -21.86
C GLU A 387 -4.20 -20.68 -21.83
N ALA A 388 -4.54 -21.70 -22.62
CA ALA A 388 -5.88 -22.29 -22.65
C ALA A 388 -6.22 -23.17 -21.43
N TYR A 389 -5.26 -23.44 -20.54
CA TYR A 389 -5.44 -24.26 -19.34
C TYR A 389 -5.50 -23.44 -18.04
N MET A 390 -5.15 -22.16 -18.06
CA MET A 390 -5.18 -21.30 -16.88
C MET A 390 -6.53 -20.59 -16.79
N ASP A 391 -7.21 -20.72 -15.65
CA ASP A 391 -8.43 -19.97 -15.39
C ASP A 391 -8.07 -18.48 -15.20
N PRO A 392 -8.62 -17.56 -16.01
CA PRO A 392 -8.35 -16.12 -15.86
C PRO A 392 -8.62 -15.60 -14.45
N ASP A 393 -9.62 -16.14 -13.75
CA ASP A 393 -10.00 -15.70 -12.40
C ASP A 393 -8.95 -16.11 -11.34
N GLU A 394 -8.15 -17.14 -11.64
CA GLU A 394 -7.02 -17.59 -10.81
C GLU A 394 -5.69 -16.95 -11.23
N CYS A 395 -5.71 -15.91 -12.07
CA CYS A 395 -4.52 -15.31 -12.64
C CYS A 395 -4.45 -13.80 -12.44
N CYS A 396 -3.21 -13.28 -12.45
CA CYS A 396 -2.91 -11.89 -12.69
C CYS A 396 -2.48 -11.72 -14.15
N ALA A 397 -2.99 -10.71 -14.84
CA ALA A 397 -2.76 -10.49 -16.26
C ALA A 397 -2.28 -9.07 -16.58
N ILE A 398 -1.51 -8.93 -17.65
CA ILE A 398 -1.25 -7.66 -18.32
C ILE A 398 -1.91 -7.72 -19.69
N VAL A 399 -2.85 -6.81 -19.93
CA VAL A 399 -3.64 -6.76 -21.17
C VAL A 399 -3.39 -5.47 -21.93
N LEU A 400 -3.49 -5.52 -23.26
CA LEU A 400 -3.34 -4.37 -24.13
C LEU A 400 -4.62 -3.52 -24.20
N GLU A 401 -4.53 -2.28 -23.73
CA GLU A 401 -5.62 -1.30 -23.74
C GLU A 401 -5.50 -0.27 -24.84
N ARG A 402 -4.27 0.14 -25.17
CA ARG A 402 -4.01 1.14 -26.21
C ARG A 402 -3.01 0.67 -27.24
N LYS A 403 -3.20 1.14 -28.47
CA LYS A 403 -2.34 0.79 -29.60
C LYS A 403 -0.88 1.14 -29.35
N VAL A 404 0.01 0.16 -29.52
CA VAL A 404 1.46 0.35 -29.49
C VAL A 404 2.07 0.12 -30.87
N LYS A 405 2.85 1.09 -31.35
CA LYS A 405 3.58 0.95 -32.60
C LYS A 405 4.78 0.01 -32.42
N ARG A 406 5.07 -0.76 -33.47
CA ARG A 406 6.27 -1.60 -33.53
C ARG A 406 7.53 -0.83 -33.12
N GLY A 407 8.26 -1.38 -32.16
CA GLY A 407 9.54 -0.87 -31.68
C GLY A 407 9.42 0.18 -30.58
N ASN A 408 8.21 0.62 -30.23
CA ASN A 408 7.98 1.44 -29.05
C ASN A 408 7.96 0.57 -27.79
N GLU A 409 8.26 1.21 -26.67
CA GLU A 409 8.07 0.66 -25.34
C GLU A 409 6.57 0.57 -25.04
N VAL A 410 6.19 -0.46 -24.27
CA VAL A 410 4.84 -0.74 -23.79
C VAL A 410 4.81 -0.30 -22.34
N PHE A 411 4.01 0.71 -22.04
CA PHE A 411 3.94 1.30 -20.71
C PHE A 411 2.70 0.83 -19.95
N ASN A 412 2.87 0.59 -18.66
CA ASN A 412 1.79 0.51 -17.68
C ASN A 412 1.56 1.91 -17.06
N THR A 413 0.56 2.06 -16.20
CA THR A 413 0.45 3.16 -15.25
C THR A 413 0.74 2.68 -13.82
N TYR A 414 1.32 3.55 -12.99
CA TYR A 414 1.50 3.31 -11.55
C TYR A 414 0.52 4.18 -10.74
N GLY A 415 -0.50 4.72 -11.41
CA GLY A 415 -1.37 5.79 -10.91
C GLY A 415 -0.89 7.18 -11.28
N ASP A 416 -1.67 8.19 -10.90
CA ASP A 416 -1.42 9.60 -11.17
C ASP A 416 -0.42 10.23 -10.18
N LEU A 417 0.82 9.76 -10.25
CA LEU A 417 1.85 10.08 -9.27
C LEU A 417 2.64 11.37 -9.61
N SER A 418 2.81 12.23 -8.61
CA SER A 418 3.73 13.37 -8.66
C SER A 418 5.19 12.92 -8.73
N ASN A 419 6.10 13.81 -9.14
CA ASN A 419 7.54 13.51 -9.10
C ASN A 419 8.07 13.26 -7.69
N ALA A 420 7.42 13.81 -6.66
CA ALA A 420 7.79 13.56 -5.29
C ALA A 420 7.51 12.09 -4.94
N GLU A 421 6.32 11.61 -5.26
CA GLU A 421 5.91 10.21 -5.09
C GLU A 421 6.73 9.27 -5.99
N LEU A 422 6.93 9.60 -7.26
CA LEU A 422 7.74 8.79 -8.18
C LEU A 422 9.18 8.65 -7.69
N LEU A 423 9.75 9.72 -7.12
CA LEU A 423 11.09 9.69 -6.56
C LEU A 423 11.12 8.88 -5.27
N ILE A 424 10.14 9.10 -4.39
CA ILE A 424 9.98 8.37 -3.13
C ILE A 424 9.85 6.90 -3.44
N LYS A 425 8.82 6.46 -4.21
CA LYS A 425 8.35 5.10 -4.53
C LYS A 425 9.20 4.31 -5.55
N TYR A 426 9.78 4.97 -6.55
CA TYR A 426 10.48 4.28 -7.65
C TYR A 426 11.90 4.80 -7.93
N GLY A 427 12.23 6.02 -7.52
CA GLY A 427 13.57 6.59 -7.63
C GLY A 427 13.86 7.34 -8.95
N PHE A 428 12.83 7.73 -9.69
CA PHE A 428 12.95 8.60 -10.87
C PHE A 428 12.00 9.79 -10.82
N CYS A 429 12.25 10.76 -11.72
CA CYS A 429 11.37 11.87 -11.97
C CYS A 429 11.26 12.10 -13.49
N VAL A 430 10.13 12.66 -13.89
CA VAL A 430 9.73 12.97 -15.26
C VAL A 430 9.78 14.50 -15.46
N GLU A 431 10.33 14.93 -16.59
CA GLU A 431 10.31 16.35 -16.95
C GLU A 431 8.90 16.78 -17.33
N ASP A 432 8.41 17.90 -16.78
CA ASP A 432 7.08 18.44 -17.06
C ASP A 432 5.94 17.43 -16.76
N ASN A 433 6.03 16.72 -15.63
CA ASN A 433 5.01 15.79 -15.14
C ASN A 433 3.70 16.56 -14.86
N ILE A 434 2.59 16.11 -15.46
CA ILE A 434 1.29 16.74 -15.32
C ILE A 434 0.65 16.47 -13.95
N ASN A 435 1.10 15.43 -13.26
CA ASN A 435 0.61 15.03 -11.94
C ASN A 435 1.43 15.67 -10.80
N ASP A 436 2.39 16.56 -11.11
CA ASP A 436 3.12 17.29 -10.06
C ASP A 436 2.17 18.20 -9.27
N THR A 437 2.20 18.05 -7.94
CA THR A 437 1.50 18.89 -6.98
C THR A 437 2.46 19.39 -5.89
N LEU A 438 2.15 20.54 -5.30
CA LEU A 438 2.88 21.10 -4.16
C LEU A 438 1.91 21.45 -3.04
N ASN A 439 2.11 20.93 -1.84
CA ASN A 439 1.33 21.22 -0.65
C ASN A 439 1.75 22.57 -0.04
N PHE A 440 0.79 23.40 0.39
CA PHE A 440 1.04 24.72 0.99
C PHE A 440 0.67 24.79 2.47
N GLY A 441 0.44 23.64 3.12
CA GLY A 441 0.02 23.57 4.51
C GLY A 441 1.00 24.28 5.45
N GLN A 442 2.30 24.04 5.29
CA GLN A 442 3.34 24.70 6.07
C GLN A 442 3.41 26.22 5.82
N GLU A 443 3.21 26.67 4.58
CA GLU A 443 3.11 28.09 4.22
C GLU A 443 1.92 28.77 4.89
N PHE A 444 0.74 28.16 4.80
CA PHE A 444 -0.47 28.67 5.42
C PHE A 444 -0.34 28.68 6.95
N PHE A 445 0.16 27.61 7.55
CA PHE A 445 0.42 27.54 8.99
C PHE A 445 1.33 28.69 9.45
N SER A 446 2.46 28.85 8.77
CA SER A 446 3.43 29.93 9.08
C SER A 446 2.78 31.32 8.99
N TYR A 447 1.91 31.55 8.01
CA TYR A 447 1.15 32.79 7.90
C TYR A 447 0.14 32.96 9.04
N ILE A 448 -0.62 31.91 9.38
CA ILE A 448 -1.62 31.91 10.45
C ILE A 448 -0.96 32.18 11.80
N CYS A 449 0.21 31.61 12.10
CA CYS A 449 0.97 31.92 13.32
C CYS A 449 1.29 33.42 13.45
N LEU A 450 1.61 34.10 12.33
CA LEU A 450 1.83 35.54 12.33
C LEU A 450 0.54 36.33 12.61
N VAL A 451 -0.58 35.86 12.07
CA VAL A 451 -1.91 36.45 12.34
C VAL A 451 -2.29 36.27 13.81
N LEU A 452 -2.13 35.08 14.37
CA LEU A 452 -2.39 34.78 15.78
C LEU A 452 -1.62 35.74 16.70
N LYS A 453 -0.32 35.89 16.44
CA LYS A 453 0.53 36.81 17.20
C LYS A 453 0.07 38.27 17.09
N ALA A 454 -0.28 38.74 15.88
CA ALA A 454 -0.77 40.11 15.70
C ALA A 454 -2.08 40.35 16.46
N ALA A 455 -2.98 39.36 16.49
CA ALA A 455 -4.24 39.43 17.23
C ALA A 455 -4.03 39.52 18.75
N GLU A 456 -3.06 38.77 19.30
CA GLU A 456 -2.65 38.87 20.70
C GLU A 456 -2.07 40.25 21.04
N GLU A 457 -1.35 40.86 20.10
CA GLU A 457 -0.81 42.22 20.23
C GLU A 457 -1.90 43.31 20.07
N GLY A 458 -3.16 42.92 19.78
CA GLY A 458 -4.32 43.81 19.74
C GLY A 458 -4.70 44.30 18.35
N ASP A 459 -4.22 43.66 17.28
CA ASP A 459 -4.65 43.96 15.91
C ASP A 459 -6.10 43.48 15.67
N GLU A 460 -7.02 44.43 15.47
CA GLU A 460 -8.45 44.15 15.29
C GLU A 460 -8.74 43.33 14.01
N GLU A 461 -7.97 43.53 12.93
CA GLU A 461 -8.18 42.78 11.70
C GLU A 461 -7.70 41.34 11.86
N ALA A 462 -6.54 41.14 12.50
CA ALA A 462 -6.06 39.80 12.83
C ALA A 462 -7.04 39.03 13.72
N GLN A 463 -7.65 39.69 14.71
CA GLN A 463 -8.71 39.09 15.53
C GLN A 463 -9.96 38.70 14.72
N ASN A 464 -10.29 39.47 13.68
CA ASN A 464 -11.39 39.10 12.78
C ASN A 464 -11.01 37.91 11.90
N VAL A 465 -9.79 37.86 11.37
CA VAL A 465 -9.28 36.71 10.60
C VAL A 465 -9.34 35.42 11.41
N ILE A 466 -8.97 35.44 12.70
CA ILE A 466 -9.08 34.26 13.58
C ILE A 466 -10.52 33.76 13.67
N LYS A 467 -11.51 34.66 13.80
CA LYS A 467 -12.92 34.26 13.82
C LYS A 467 -13.35 33.60 12.51
N ARG A 468 -12.83 34.09 11.38
CA ARG A 468 -13.09 33.50 10.06
C ARG A 468 -12.45 32.12 9.95
N LEU A 469 -11.22 31.94 10.44
CA LEU A 469 -10.53 30.65 10.46
C LEU A 469 -11.26 29.63 11.33
N HIS A 470 -11.75 30.04 12.50
CA HIS A 470 -12.55 29.16 13.34
C HIS A 470 -13.86 28.76 12.66
N TRP A 471 -14.53 29.69 11.96
CA TRP A 471 -15.69 29.33 11.14
C TRP A 471 -15.33 28.39 9.97
N TRP A 472 -14.17 28.59 9.35
CA TRP A 472 -13.70 27.75 8.25
C TRP A 472 -13.45 26.31 8.70
N SER A 473 -12.69 26.10 9.78
CA SER A 473 -12.37 24.76 10.29
C SER A 473 -13.61 24.01 10.79
N GLN A 474 -14.56 24.71 11.41
CA GLN A 474 -15.75 24.10 12.00
C GLN A 474 -16.91 23.89 11.00
N TYR A 475 -17.00 24.69 9.95
CA TYR A 475 -18.17 24.72 9.08
C TYR A 475 -17.84 24.88 7.59
N GLY A 476 -17.18 25.98 7.21
CA GLY A 476 -17.00 26.32 5.78
C GLY A 476 -16.28 25.24 4.96
N LEU A 477 -15.25 24.61 5.54
CA LEU A 477 -14.52 23.52 4.91
C LEU A 477 -15.40 22.28 4.68
N LYS A 478 -16.15 21.87 5.71
CA LYS A 478 -17.04 20.70 5.64
C LYS A 478 -18.09 20.86 4.55
N GLU A 479 -18.69 22.05 4.45
CA GLU A 479 -19.68 22.32 3.40
C GLU A 479 -19.06 22.29 2.01
N LEU A 480 -17.85 22.84 1.84
CA LEU A 480 -17.14 22.78 0.56
C LEU A 480 -16.79 21.34 0.17
N LYS A 481 -16.28 20.53 1.11
CA LYS A 481 -15.97 19.10 0.87
C LYS A 481 -17.21 18.33 0.45
N THR A 482 -18.32 18.51 1.17
CA THR A 482 -19.61 17.87 0.84
C THR A 482 -20.07 18.23 -0.58
N TYR A 483 -19.96 19.50 -0.98
CA TYR A 483 -20.40 19.93 -2.31
C TYR A 483 -19.51 19.38 -3.44
N ILE A 484 -18.19 19.35 -3.25
CA ILE A 484 -17.27 18.75 -4.22
C ILE A 484 -17.58 17.26 -4.38
N MET A 485 -17.80 16.55 -3.28
CA MET A 485 -18.14 15.13 -3.29
C MET A 485 -19.45 14.84 -4.04
N ILE A 486 -20.50 15.63 -3.82
CA ILE A 486 -21.78 15.48 -4.53
C ILE A 486 -21.58 15.68 -6.04
N ASN A 487 -20.85 16.72 -6.45
CA ASN A 487 -20.65 16.99 -7.87
C ASN A 487 -19.76 15.95 -8.56
N GLN A 488 -18.79 15.37 -7.84
CA GLN A 488 -17.94 14.29 -8.38
C GLN A 488 -18.76 13.02 -8.63
N GLN A 489 -19.68 12.67 -7.72
CA GLN A 489 -20.59 11.53 -7.92
C GLN A 489 -21.57 11.77 -9.08
N GLU A 490 -22.08 13.00 -9.25
CA GLU A 490 -22.93 13.34 -10.40
C GLU A 490 -22.18 13.26 -11.74
N ASP A 491 -20.89 13.67 -11.79
CA ASP A 491 -20.06 13.56 -12.98
C ASP A 491 -19.77 12.07 -13.35
N GLU A 492 -19.61 11.19 -12.36
CA GLU A 492 -19.45 9.74 -12.55
C GLU A 492 -20.76 9.07 -13.04
N GLU A 493 -21.91 9.45 -12.48
CA GLU A 493 -23.24 8.96 -12.93
C GLU A 493 -23.62 9.49 -14.32
N ASP A 494 -23.20 10.71 -14.70
CA ASP A 494 -23.46 11.29 -16.01
C ASP A 494 -22.60 10.66 -17.12
N ASP A 495 -21.34 10.29 -16.83
CA ASP A 495 -20.49 9.52 -17.75
C ASP A 495 -21.00 8.09 -17.98
N GLU A 496 -21.64 7.46 -16.98
CA GLU A 496 -22.35 6.18 -17.15
C GLU A 496 -23.64 6.34 -17.99
N SER A 497 -24.28 7.51 -17.97
CA SER A 497 -25.56 7.74 -18.66
C SER A 497 -25.44 8.06 -20.17
N GLU A 498 -24.24 8.41 -20.68
CA GLU A 498 -23.99 8.57 -22.12
C GLU A 498 -23.47 7.28 -22.81
N GLU A 499 -23.22 6.19 -22.07
CA GLU A 499 -22.80 4.89 -22.64
C GLU A 499 -23.91 3.81 -22.71
N ASP A 500 -25.16 4.17 -22.40
CA ASP A 500 -26.29 3.24 -22.35
C ASP A 500 -26.91 2.91 -23.75
N GLU A 501 -26.06 2.46 -24.68
CA GLU A 501 -26.39 1.41 -25.66
C GLU A 501 -25.10 0.67 -26.05
N LYS A 502 -24.48 -0.10 -25.13
CA LYS A 502 -23.99 -1.49 -25.37
C LYS A 502 -23.21 -2.11 -24.20
N ASN A 503 -23.78 -3.22 -23.74
CA ASN A 503 -23.15 -4.41 -23.15
C ASN A 503 -22.59 -4.29 -21.73
N ASP A 504 -23.32 -4.96 -20.82
CA ASP A 504 -22.91 -5.42 -19.51
C ASP A 504 -21.53 -6.13 -19.54
N THR A 505 -20.85 -6.03 -18.38
CA THR A 505 -19.59 -6.65 -17.92
C THR A 505 -18.29 -5.91 -18.27
N ALA A 506 -17.96 -4.90 -17.46
CA ALA A 506 -16.60 -4.52 -17.07
C ALA A 506 -16.72 -3.66 -15.80
N GLU A 507 -16.42 -4.22 -14.63
CA GLU A 507 -16.35 -3.47 -13.37
C GLU A 507 -15.05 -2.67 -13.38
N HIS A 508 -15.18 -1.34 -13.30
CA HIS A 508 -14.07 -0.41 -13.15
C HIS A 508 -13.47 -0.59 -11.75
N SER A 509 -12.19 -0.96 -11.66
CA SER A 509 -11.44 -0.87 -10.41
C SER A 509 -11.28 0.61 -10.07
N HIS A 510 -12.09 1.11 -9.14
CA HIS A 510 -11.89 2.41 -8.53
C HIS A 510 -10.65 2.35 -7.65
N ASP A 511 -9.52 2.85 -8.15
CA ASP A 511 -8.40 3.26 -7.31
C ASP A 511 -8.88 4.43 -6.45
N HIS A 512 -9.39 4.12 -5.27
CA HIS A 512 -9.66 5.12 -4.25
C HIS A 512 -8.33 5.77 -3.86
N GLU A 513 -8.23 7.09 -4.01
CA GLU A 513 -7.22 7.88 -3.32
C GLU A 513 -7.31 7.55 -1.82
N HIS A 514 -6.39 6.71 -1.33
CA HIS A 514 -6.29 6.36 0.08
C HIS A 514 -5.96 7.61 0.89
N ASN A 515 -7.01 8.23 1.42
CA ASN A 515 -6.92 9.00 2.64
C ASN A 515 -6.72 7.96 3.74
N HIS A 516 -5.52 7.92 4.34
CA HIS A 516 -5.21 7.02 5.44
C HIS A 516 -6.16 7.30 6.62
N GLU A 517 -7.25 6.54 6.71
CA GLU A 517 -7.99 6.37 7.96
C GLU A 517 -7.20 5.36 8.79
N HIS A 518 -6.54 5.88 9.83
CA HIS A 518 -5.94 5.07 10.89
C HIS A 518 -7.08 4.39 11.66
N ASP A 519 -7.39 3.13 11.32
CA ASP A 519 -8.14 2.24 12.21
C ASP A 519 -7.22 1.81 13.36
N GLY A 520 -7.12 2.70 14.35
CA GLY A 520 -6.47 2.48 15.63
C GLY A 520 -7.51 2.43 16.74
N ASP A 521 -7.59 1.24 17.35
CA ASP A 521 -8.42 0.85 18.48
C ASP A 521 -8.75 1.97 19.50
N CYS A 522 -10.03 2.01 19.86
CA CYS A 522 -10.65 2.90 20.83
C CYS A 522 -10.16 2.66 22.27
N HIS A 523 -8.95 3.11 22.61
CA HIS A 523 -8.49 3.19 24.00
C HIS A 523 -8.89 4.51 24.66
N HIS A 524 -9.68 4.37 25.73
CA HIS A 524 -10.19 5.45 26.56
C HIS A 524 -9.09 6.37 27.12
N GLY A 525 -8.97 7.55 26.51
CA GLY A 525 -8.81 8.86 27.16
C GLY A 525 -7.63 9.08 28.10
N ASP A 526 -6.57 9.68 27.56
CA ASP A 526 -5.71 10.61 28.32
C ASP A 526 -5.94 12.05 27.78
N PRO A 527 -6.35 13.05 28.59
CA PRO A 527 -6.75 14.37 28.10
C PRO A 527 -5.58 15.34 27.78
N ASP A 528 -4.36 14.86 27.58
CA ASP A 528 -3.15 15.71 27.53
C ASP A 528 -2.27 15.53 26.28
N GLU A 529 -2.83 15.04 25.16
CA GLU A 529 -2.25 15.22 23.83
C GLU A 529 -3.02 16.33 23.09
N GLY A 530 -2.34 17.43 22.80
CA GLY A 530 -2.95 18.68 22.34
C GLY A 530 -3.07 18.78 20.82
N ASP A 531 -4.18 19.36 20.36
CA ASP A 531 -4.36 20.22 19.18
C ASP A 531 -3.73 19.86 17.81
N ASP A 532 -3.20 18.65 17.59
CA ASP A 532 -2.59 18.30 16.29
C ASP A 532 -3.63 18.15 15.16
N ASP A 533 -4.91 17.90 15.49
CA ASP A 533 -5.99 17.69 14.50
C ASP A 533 -6.63 18.99 13.96
N GLU A 534 -6.46 20.15 14.61
CA GLU A 534 -7.25 21.36 14.30
C GLU A 534 -6.91 21.95 12.91
N TRP A 535 -5.77 21.57 12.32
CA TRP A 535 -5.21 22.22 11.14
C TRP A 535 -4.84 21.27 9.99
N GLU A 536 -5.12 19.97 10.10
CA GLU A 536 -4.78 18.99 9.05
C GLU A 536 -5.35 19.33 7.67
N TRP A 537 -6.51 19.99 7.64
CA TRP A 537 -7.15 20.46 6.41
C TRP A 537 -6.28 21.37 5.54
N MET A 538 -5.22 21.97 6.08
CA MET A 538 -4.30 22.77 5.29
C MET A 538 -3.51 21.93 4.28
N ASN A 539 -3.41 20.60 4.48
CA ASN A 539 -2.83 19.68 3.51
C ASN A 539 -3.65 19.61 2.20
N ASP A 540 -4.93 19.98 2.25
CA ASP A 540 -5.78 20.10 1.07
C ASP A 540 -5.41 21.33 0.21
N CYS A 541 -4.63 22.28 0.73
CA CYS A 541 -4.23 23.47 -0.01
C CYS A 541 -3.04 23.17 -0.92
N LYS A 542 -3.29 22.90 -2.21
CA LYS A 542 -2.27 22.45 -3.16
C LYS A 542 -2.12 23.38 -4.37
N LEU A 543 -0.93 23.36 -4.97
CA LEU A 543 -0.62 23.94 -6.29
C LEU A 543 -0.32 22.80 -7.27
N GLY A 544 -1.20 22.57 -8.23
CA GLY A 544 -1.02 21.56 -9.28
C GLY A 544 -0.32 22.11 -10.53
N PHE A 545 0.23 21.23 -11.35
CA PHE A 545 0.79 21.58 -12.65
C PHE A 545 -0.24 22.31 -13.55
N PRO A 546 0.15 23.32 -14.35
CA PRO A 546 1.49 23.92 -14.50
C PRO A 546 1.82 25.00 -13.45
N GLY A 547 1.03 25.13 -12.38
CA GLY A 547 1.15 26.14 -11.33
C GLY A 547 -0.19 26.84 -11.06
N ASN A 548 -1.27 26.06 -10.95
CA ASN A 548 -2.61 26.53 -10.60
C ASN A 548 -2.95 26.06 -9.18
N PHE A 549 -3.47 26.96 -8.35
CA PHE A 549 -3.95 26.59 -7.02
C PHE A 549 -5.29 25.87 -7.12
N ASN A 550 -5.49 24.85 -6.29
CA ASN A 550 -6.78 24.18 -6.18
C ASN A 550 -7.80 25.04 -5.40
N GLY A 551 -9.06 24.60 -5.40
CA GLY A 551 -10.16 25.32 -4.78
C GLY A 551 -9.94 25.62 -3.30
N PHE A 552 -9.41 24.65 -2.54
CA PHE A 552 -9.11 24.82 -1.11
C PHE A 552 -8.09 25.94 -0.87
N ALA A 553 -6.95 25.94 -1.56
CA ALA A 553 -5.94 26.99 -1.39
C ALA A 553 -6.47 28.38 -1.76
N VAL A 554 -7.29 28.48 -2.82
CA VAL A 554 -7.93 29.74 -3.21
C VAL A 554 -8.92 30.20 -2.14
N ALA A 555 -9.81 29.30 -1.68
CA ALA A 555 -10.81 29.62 -0.67
C ALA A 555 -10.18 30.09 0.64
N THR A 556 -9.18 29.36 1.13
CA THR A 556 -8.43 29.72 2.35
C THR A 556 -7.72 31.06 2.19
N ALA A 557 -7.05 31.30 1.06
CA ALA A 557 -6.41 32.59 0.83
C ALA A 557 -7.43 33.74 0.73
N THR A 558 -8.60 33.51 0.12
CA THR A 558 -9.67 34.51 0.07
C THR A 558 -10.20 34.80 1.47
N LEU A 559 -10.49 33.77 2.27
CA LEU A 559 -10.95 33.91 3.66
C LEU A 559 -10.00 34.77 4.50
N LEU A 560 -8.69 34.55 4.32
CA LEU A 560 -7.61 35.25 5.03
C LEU A 560 -7.39 36.71 4.57
N THR A 561 -7.88 37.09 3.38
CA THR A 561 -7.56 38.39 2.76
C THR A 561 -8.78 39.26 2.45
N THR A 562 -9.96 38.68 2.41
CA THR A 562 -11.18 39.37 2.00
C THR A 562 -11.63 40.40 3.04
N SER A 563 -12.49 41.32 2.61
CA SER A 563 -13.03 42.36 3.47
C SER A 563 -14.09 41.81 4.43
N GLN A 564 -14.27 42.49 5.57
CA GLN A 564 -15.36 42.14 6.49
C GLN A 564 -16.76 42.30 5.86
N GLU A 565 -16.92 43.18 4.87
CA GLU A 565 -18.17 43.34 4.12
C GLU A 565 -18.50 42.07 3.33
N ASN A 566 -17.54 41.56 2.56
CA ASN A 566 -17.72 40.31 1.80
C ASN A 566 -17.98 39.10 2.72
N MET A 567 -17.32 39.04 3.88
CA MET A 567 -17.60 37.98 4.87
C MET A 567 -19.00 38.09 5.46
N ASN A 568 -19.50 39.30 5.71
CA ASN A 568 -20.85 39.47 6.20
C ASN A 568 -21.87 39.04 5.13
N GLU A 569 -21.63 39.34 3.85
CA GLU A 569 -22.48 38.81 2.76
C GLU A 569 -22.48 37.28 2.71
N LEU A 570 -21.33 36.66 2.95
CA LEU A 570 -21.23 35.21 3.05
C LEU A 570 -22.05 34.69 4.23
N TYR A 571 -21.88 35.25 5.43
CA TYR A 571 -22.64 34.86 6.61
C TYR A 571 -24.15 35.11 6.48
N ASP A 572 -24.55 36.18 5.79
CA ASP A 572 -25.96 36.47 5.53
C ASP A 572 -26.56 35.47 4.54
N ALA A 573 -25.79 34.97 3.57
CA ALA A 573 -26.25 33.91 2.67
C ALA A 573 -26.57 32.60 3.41
N PHE A 574 -25.90 32.34 4.54
CA PHE A 574 -26.18 31.19 5.41
C PHE A 574 -27.36 31.39 6.38
N GLN A 575 -27.96 32.59 6.42
CA GLN A 575 -29.15 32.84 7.26
C GLN A 575 -30.48 32.51 6.56
N ASP A 576 -30.45 32.09 5.29
CA ASP A 576 -31.65 31.73 4.54
C ASP A 576 -32.10 30.29 4.86
N PRO A 577 -33.19 30.09 5.63
CA PRO A 577 -33.58 28.76 6.09
C PRO A 577 -34.10 27.84 4.98
N GLU A 578 -34.66 28.40 3.89
CA GLU A 578 -35.19 27.61 2.78
C GLU A 578 -34.07 27.03 1.91
N LEU A 579 -32.89 27.66 1.92
CA LEU A 579 -31.74 27.26 1.12
C LEU A 579 -30.79 26.30 1.85
N MET A 580 -30.83 26.29 3.18
CA MET A 580 -29.98 25.42 4.02
C MET A 580 -30.51 23.98 4.15
N GLU A 581 -31.72 23.70 3.65
CA GLU A 581 -32.31 22.34 3.64
C GLU A 581 -31.91 21.52 2.39
N ALA A 582 -31.33 22.15 1.36
CA ALA A 582 -30.90 21.46 0.14
C ALA A 582 -29.45 20.94 0.27
N PRO A 583 -29.19 19.64 0.04
CA PRO A 583 -27.83 19.07 0.05
C PRO A 583 -26.91 19.82 -0.94
N GLY A 584 -25.66 20.05 -0.56
CA GLY A 584 -24.65 20.70 -1.40
C GLY A 584 -24.80 22.22 -1.59
N PHE A 585 -25.95 22.82 -1.30
CA PHE A 585 -26.17 24.26 -1.52
C PHE A 585 -25.21 25.15 -0.71
N ALA A 586 -25.03 24.83 0.57
CA ALA A 586 -24.13 25.55 1.46
C ALA A 586 -22.69 25.55 0.90
N GLY A 587 -22.20 24.41 0.41
CA GLY A 587 -20.91 24.31 -0.25
C GLY A 587 -20.84 25.06 -1.59
N ALA A 588 -21.92 25.05 -2.39
CA ALA A 588 -22.01 25.85 -3.62
C ALA A 588 -21.87 27.36 -3.34
N VAL A 589 -22.44 27.85 -2.22
CA VAL A 589 -22.27 29.24 -1.79
C VAL A 589 -20.83 29.52 -1.38
N VAL A 590 -20.19 28.59 -0.65
CA VAL A 590 -18.76 28.69 -0.30
C VAL A 590 -17.90 28.77 -1.55
N GLU A 591 -18.05 27.83 -2.48
CA GLU A 591 -17.31 27.79 -3.75
C GLU A 591 -17.50 29.09 -4.51
N LYS A 592 -18.76 29.50 -4.71
CA LYS A 592 -19.06 30.70 -5.46
C LYS A 592 -18.41 31.94 -4.85
N LYS A 593 -18.51 32.13 -3.54
CA LYS A 593 -18.02 33.35 -2.88
C LYS A 593 -16.52 33.36 -2.65
N LEU A 594 -15.92 32.22 -2.28
CA LEU A 594 -14.51 32.15 -1.89
C LEU A 594 -13.56 31.72 -3.03
N ILE A 595 -14.09 31.09 -4.08
CA ILE A 595 -13.29 30.55 -5.20
C ILE A 595 -13.62 31.27 -6.51
N ILE A 596 -14.90 31.38 -6.87
CA ILE A 596 -15.30 31.89 -8.20
C ILE A 596 -15.34 33.43 -8.23
N ASP A 597 -16.03 34.03 -7.26
CA ASP A 597 -16.29 35.49 -7.20
C ASP A 597 -15.23 36.25 -6.37
N CYS A 598 -14.18 35.59 -5.90
CA CYS A 598 -13.13 36.20 -5.05
C CYS A 598 -12.24 37.24 -5.79
N GLY A 599 -12.35 37.31 -7.12
CA GLY A 599 -11.59 38.25 -7.94
C GLY A 599 -10.07 38.08 -7.75
N LYS A 600 -9.39 39.18 -7.37
CA LYS A 600 -7.93 39.20 -7.14
C LYS A 600 -7.54 39.35 -5.67
N GLU A 601 -8.52 39.27 -4.76
CA GLU A 601 -8.28 39.40 -3.32
C GLU A 601 -7.22 38.42 -2.79
N PRO A 602 -7.23 37.11 -3.14
CA PRO A 602 -6.25 36.17 -2.62
C PRO A 602 -4.84 36.33 -3.22
N TYR A 603 -4.69 37.04 -4.33
CA TYR A 603 -3.45 37.03 -5.13
C TYR A 603 -2.21 37.51 -4.36
N PRO A 604 -2.26 38.59 -3.55
CA PRO A 604 -1.10 39.03 -2.79
C PRO A 604 -0.61 38.00 -1.79
N LEU A 605 -1.53 37.30 -1.10
CA LEU A 605 -1.18 36.26 -0.15
C LEU A 605 -0.61 35.04 -0.87
N LEU A 606 -1.35 34.46 -1.83
CA LEU A 606 -0.89 33.30 -2.60
C LEU A 606 0.49 33.53 -3.23
N LYS A 607 0.73 34.73 -3.76
CA LYS A 607 2.02 35.09 -4.32
C LYS A 607 3.12 35.10 -3.26
N LYS A 608 2.85 35.68 -2.09
CA LYS A 608 3.78 35.68 -0.97
C LYS A 608 4.09 34.24 -0.53
N LEU A 609 3.09 33.37 -0.42
CA LEU A 609 3.29 31.97 -0.06
C LEU A 609 4.16 31.24 -1.09
N CYS A 610 3.95 31.47 -2.39
CA CYS A 610 4.85 30.93 -3.42
C CYS A 610 6.30 31.44 -3.28
N GLU A 611 6.48 32.73 -2.96
CA GLU A 611 7.81 33.31 -2.73
C GLU A 611 8.48 32.73 -1.47
N ASP A 612 7.71 32.49 -0.42
CA ASP A 612 8.16 31.87 0.83
C ASP A 612 8.54 30.39 0.59
N LYS A 613 7.70 29.58 -0.08
CA LYS A 613 8.02 28.18 -0.44
C LYS A 613 9.28 28.10 -1.31
N LEU A 614 9.39 28.97 -2.32
CA LEU A 614 10.57 29.03 -3.18
C LEU A 614 11.86 29.37 -2.41
N ALA A 615 11.77 30.14 -1.33
CA ALA A 615 12.90 30.50 -0.48
C ALA A 615 13.33 29.38 0.47
N ARG A 616 12.44 28.41 0.77
CA ARG A 616 12.76 27.23 1.60
C ARG A 616 13.64 26.23 0.86
N ILE A 617 13.46 26.08 -0.45
CA ILE A 617 14.18 25.09 -1.27
C ILE A 617 15.71 25.31 -1.17
N GLY A 618 16.42 24.38 -0.54
CA GLY A 618 17.83 24.45 -0.12
C GLY A 618 18.91 24.43 -1.21
N ASP A 619 18.58 24.85 -2.44
CA ASP A 619 19.33 24.48 -3.65
C ASP A 619 20.38 25.51 -4.13
N SER A 620 20.81 26.41 -3.24
CA SER A 620 21.73 27.52 -3.54
C SER A 620 21.17 28.62 -4.46
N ASN A 621 19.85 28.87 -4.47
CA ASN A 621 19.17 29.90 -5.26
C ASN A 621 19.29 29.73 -6.79
N ASN A 622 19.42 28.49 -7.27
CA ASN A 622 19.42 28.22 -8.71
C ASN A 622 18.05 28.53 -9.31
N LYS A 623 18.01 29.02 -10.55
CA LYS A 623 16.75 29.19 -11.29
C LYS A 623 16.36 27.89 -12.00
N SER A 624 15.09 27.72 -12.31
CA SER A 624 14.57 26.59 -13.11
C SER A 624 15.37 26.36 -14.42
N GLY A 625 15.80 27.42 -15.10
CA GLY A 625 16.63 27.33 -16.32
C GLY A 625 18.07 26.83 -16.09
N ASP A 626 18.61 26.93 -14.88
CA ASP A 626 19.94 26.42 -14.54
C ASP A 626 19.95 24.89 -14.46
N TYR A 627 18.86 24.30 -13.97
CA TYR A 627 18.69 22.85 -13.86
C TYR A 627 18.70 22.12 -15.20
N LYS A 628 18.14 22.70 -16.27
CA LYS A 628 18.24 22.11 -17.62
C LYS A 628 19.68 21.82 -18.05
N ARG A 629 20.65 22.61 -17.57
CA ARG A 629 22.08 22.39 -17.86
C ARG A 629 22.72 21.35 -16.93
N LEU A 630 22.24 21.26 -15.69
CA LEU A 630 22.71 20.30 -14.69
C LEU A 630 22.20 18.90 -15.02
N ILE A 631 20.92 18.75 -15.37
CA ILE A 631 20.27 17.49 -15.78
C ILE A 631 21.05 16.84 -16.94
N LYS A 632 21.45 17.62 -17.96
CA LYS A 632 22.23 17.12 -19.10
C LYS A 632 23.62 16.60 -18.73
N LYS A 633 24.13 16.94 -17.55
CA LYS A 633 25.47 16.56 -17.05
C LYS A 633 25.39 15.55 -15.90
N SER A 634 24.20 15.23 -15.40
CA SER A 634 23.99 14.31 -14.29
C SER A 634 23.37 13.00 -14.78
N THR A 635 23.52 11.97 -13.96
CA THR A 635 22.99 10.62 -14.18
C THR A 635 22.49 10.06 -12.84
N GLY A 636 21.61 9.06 -12.87
CA GLY A 636 21.08 8.42 -11.66
C GLY A 636 20.38 9.39 -10.71
N ARG A 637 20.56 9.21 -9.40
CA ARG A 637 19.92 10.01 -8.31
C ARG A 637 19.97 11.52 -8.56
N ARG A 638 21.15 12.05 -8.91
CA ARG A 638 21.32 13.49 -9.17
C ARG A 638 20.50 14.00 -10.34
N LYS A 639 20.25 13.17 -11.36
CA LYS A 639 19.38 13.57 -12.47
C LYS A 639 17.95 13.71 -11.97
N SER A 640 17.43 12.73 -11.23
CA SER A 640 16.09 12.75 -10.66
C SER A 640 15.89 13.94 -9.72
N ILE A 641 16.80 14.16 -8.76
CA ILE A 641 16.76 15.33 -7.84
C ILE A 641 16.68 16.65 -8.63
N TYR A 642 17.51 16.81 -9.66
CA TYR A 642 17.50 18.04 -10.46
C TYR A 642 16.26 18.20 -11.33
N THR A 643 15.63 17.10 -11.77
CA THR A 643 14.35 17.13 -12.48
C THR A 643 13.23 17.57 -11.54
N LEU A 644 13.13 16.99 -10.33
CA LEU A 644 12.18 17.41 -9.30
C LEU A 644 12.30 18.91 -9.02
N LEU A 645 13.49 19.37 -8.60
CA LEU A 645 13.77 20.77 -8.30
C LEU A 645 13.47 21.71 -9.48
N MET A 646 13.67 21.25 -10.72
CA MET A 646 13.33 22.04 -11.89
C MET A 646 11.82 22.22 -12.03
N ASN A 647 11.03 21.16 -11.86
CA ASN A 647 9.58 21.19 -12.06
C ASN A 647 8.88 21.99 -10.96
N GLU A 648 9.18 21.74 -9.69
CA GLU A 648 8.57 22.48 -8.57
C GLU A 648 8.82 24.00 -8.73
N LYS A 649 10.07 24.37 -9.05
CA LYS A 649 10.41 25.78 -9.29
C LYS A 649 9.72 26.37 -10.51
N LYS A 650 9.52 25.59 -11.58
CA LYS A 650 8.75 26.07 -12.75
C LYS A 650 7.31 26.37 -12.35
N MET A 651 6.68 25.51 -11.56
CA MET A 651 5.30 25.69 -11.09
C MET A 651 5.17 26.93 -10.21
N LEU A 652 6.05 27.09 -9.22
CA LEU A 652 6.10 28.29 -8.37
C LEU A 652 6.35 29.56 -9.20
N ASP A 653 7.34 29.54 -10.10
CA ASP A 653 7.65 30.65 -11.02
C ASP A 653 6.47 30.98 -11.95
N TYR A 654 5.66 29.98 -12.33
CA TYR A 654 4.48 30.17 -13.16
C TYR A 654 3.35 30.81 -12.35
N ALA A 655 3.02 30.27 -11.18
CA ALA A 655 2.01 30.80 -10.27
C ALA A 655 2.28 32.28 -9.94
N ILE A 656 3.51 32.63 -9.53
CA ILE A 656 3.93 34.01 -9.23
C ILE A 656 3.71 34.95 -10.42
N LYS A 657 3.86 34.47 -11.67
CA LYS A 657 3.64 35.30 -12.87
C LYS A 657 2.17 35.51 -13.17
N GLN A 658 1.29 34.58 -12.81
CA GLN A 658 -0.16 34.68 -13.00
C GLN A 658 -0.82 35.57 -11.93
N LEU A 659 -0.29 35.54 -10.70
CA LEU A 659 -0.78 36.33 -9.57
C LEU A 659 -0.34 37.80 -9.64
N LYS A 660 -0.90 38.55 -10.60
CA LYS A 660 -0.57 39.97 -10.89
C LYS A 660 -1.73 40.95 -10.76
#